data_AF-A0A817HPJ1-F1
#
_entry.id   AF-A0A817HPJ1-F1
#
_cell.length_a   1.000
_cell.length_b   1.000
_cell.length_c   1.000
_cell.angle_alpha   90.00
_cell.angle_beta   90.00
_cell.angle_gamma   90.00
#
_symmetry.space_group_name_H-M   'P 1'
#
loop_
_entity.id
_entity.type
_entity.pdbx_description
1 polymer ?
#
loop_
_entity_poly.entity_id
_entity_poly.type
_entity_poly.pdbx_seq_one_letter_code
_entity_poly.pdbx_strand_id
1 'polypeptide(L)'
;MSTSTLNDMNLNNQGKQQKFLNKYEYQLRCKKLDLIALHLPQAEVTYYRFQAQFDSELSLTWKNHRNFVKDQGMTTSLISLLEKRLTNITNRWRDIYNYRIDYYLQNAYDEFDHINQDEITQYVKIMSPSSSIIIDVQHPFNDKQLQLLSRGPSYAPPCLIYTSLSYESMGDIVKKQYAPLKHQLNNLFLKYKLNLNLQMEIHKKVYDLFKDLFSKSIPSDLSQRAQYEKKLIESIRSSLKKHNIILRRTADNMNIFYMGNKEEFEKKADRYLLTSEDYDILFDVNNVINEKPLNVAIKDMIESMNSLLEQLKTHKAITIDLYKQFMADPTNIKLPYLYFLPNVSNENVMSLLPIVTSQYSATWKIAKYLNKLLRPYVDGVLRSTAFTDETDFIRKLYRYAAIERRLRPSTIFCTIKITNFCTLDEHKEMIDVIGYFLQDNLATNKLEPLTIQTIRNLLHLFLHNNIFSYKNSVYKFTKGSPNTIPLTETLSNIYLFVWQKKILKEVNQNIELFGRYKDQIFFTWNKSTAIALETFLEDLREKHRNVRFQKLIGPSVSFLNAYIENRHGQLYSRVHHDFNMPRYILPYVIGHTKLSYSEWLFLALIRAVCYCTSVDDFQQERVYLEITYLINGYSVLFVETHVKRFFNYFYSETMRFSYNQNNYDKFRQQCFKFVEQRQELSQQLQKSDDTNCLFQFHYIYDFGPKCRFNREFRQLWHQYFQQHPTLSEEKCKIMLNAKNFHSLNTLLGMDKPSVTL
;
A
#
# COMPACT_ATOMS: atom_id res chain seq x y z
N MET A 1 -71.49 20.35 -8.40
CA MET A 1 -70.83 19.32 -7.55
C MET A 1 -70.20 18.27 -8.46
N SER A 2 -69.09 17.69 -8.01
CA SER A 2 -68.30 16.56 -8.57
C SER A 2 -67.49 16.76 -9.86
N THR A 3 -66.32 17.41 -9.76
CA THR A 3 -65.13 17.12 -10.62
C THR A 3 -63.78 17.30 -9.90
N SER A 4 -63.72 17.57 -8.59
CA SER A 4 -62.48 17.89 -7.88
C SER A 4 -61.85 16.73 -7.07
N THR A 5 -62.33 15.49 -7.18
CA THR A 5 -61.90 14.40 -6.27
C THR A 5 -61.11 13.26 -6.92
N LEU A 6 -61.00 13.18 -8.25
CA LEU A 6 -60.26 12.08 -8.91
C LEU A 6 -58.79 12.37 -9.28
N ASN A 7 -58.41 13.63 -9.52
CA ASN A 7 -57.03 13.95 -9.94
C ASN A 7 -56.04 14.04 -8.75
N ASP A 8 -56.49 14.44 -7.57
CA ASP A 8 -55.61 14.53 -6.38
C ASP A 8 -55.33 13.17 -5.73
N MET A 9 -56.17 12.15 -5.97
CA MET A 9 -55.91 10.79 -5.46
C MET A 9 -54.91 10.01 -6.31
N ASN A 10 -54.81 10.27 -7.62
CA ASN A 10 -53.86 9.57 -8.50
C ASN A 10 -52.42 10.09 -8.40
N LEU A 11 -52.22 11.40 -8.20
CA LEU A 11 -50.88 12.00 -8.00
C LEU A 11 -50.28 11.63 -6.63
N ASN A 12 -51.11 11.49 -5.60
CA ASN A 12 -50.67 11.08 -4.26
C ASN A 12 -50.37 9.56 -4.19
N ASN A 13 -51.05 8.75 -5.01
CA ASN A 13 -50.76 7.32 -5.13
C ASN A 13 -49.47 7.04 -5.89
N GLN A 14 -49.16 7.73 -6.99
CA GLN A 14 -47.88 7.54 -7.70
C GLN A 14 -46.67 7.96 -6.84
N GLY A 15 -46.77 9.06 -6.09
CA GLY A 15 -45.70 9.49 -5.16
C GLY A 15 -45.50 8.53 -3.97
N LYS A 16 -46.59 7.92 -3.47
CA LYS A 16 -46.52 6.87 -2.43
C LYS A 16 -46.06 5.53 -2.98
N GLN A 17 -46.50 5.12 -4.19
CA GLN A 17 -46.03 3.91 -4.88
C GLN A 17 -44.56 4.02 -5.24
N GLN A 18 -44.08 5.17 -5.73
CA GLN A 18 -42.66 5.37 -6.03
C GLN A 18 -41.81 5.43 -4.76
N LYS A 19 -42.30 6.04 -3.67
CA LYS A 19 -41.62 5.98 -2.36
C LYS A 19 -41.63 4.58 -1.77
N PHE A 20 -42.70 3.81 -1.95
CA PHE A 20 -42.82 2.43 -1.50
C PHE A 20 -41.93 1.51 -2.34
N LEU A 21 -41.91 1.66 -3.67
CA LEU A 21 -40.97 0.96 -4.57
C LEU A 21 -39.53 1.33 -4.27
N ASN A 22 -39.19 2.60 -4.06
CA ASN A 22 -37.83 3.00 -3.72
C ASN A 22 -37.42 2.50 -2.33
N LYS A 23 -38.34 2.47 -1.35
CA LYS A 23 -38.11 1.89 -0.01
C LYS A 23 -38.02 0.36 -0.07
N TYR A 24 -38.83 -0.28 -0.91
CA TYR A 24 -38.87 -1.71 -1.14
C TYR A 24 -37.65 -2.19 -1.93
N GLU A 25 -37.20 -1.48 -2.96
CA GLU A 25 -35.94 -1.72 -3.68
C GLU A 25 -34.72 -1.42 -2.82
N TYR A 26 -34.76 -0.38 -1.99
CA TYR A 26 -33.73 -0.11 -0.99
C TYR A 26 -33.65 -1.22 0.05
N GLN A 27 -34.80 -1.67 0.56
CA GLN A 27 -34.89 -2.81 1.47
C GLN A 27 -34.48 -4.12 0.78
N LEU A 28 -34.83 -4.34 -0.49
CA LEU A 28 -34.41 -5.49 -1.30
C LEU A 28 -32.91 -5.49 -1.52
N ARG A 29 -32.30 -4.33 -1.80
CA ARG A 29 -30.84 -4.22 -1.98
C ARG A 29 -30.09 -4.37 -0.67
N CYS A 30 -30.50 -3.70 0.40
CA CYS A 30 -29.87 -3.81 1.71
C CYS A 30 -30.06 -5.21 2.30
N LYS A 31 -31.29 -5.74 2.33
CA LYS A 31 -31.58 -7.07 2.89
C LYS A 31 -30.96 -8.20 2.07
N LYS A 32 -30.90 -8.12 0.73
CA LYS A 32 -30.16 -9.11 -0.08
C LYS A 32 -28.65 -9.05 0.16
N LEU A 33 -28.06 -7.86 0.32
CA LEU A 33 -26.63 -7.73 0.65
C LEU A 33 -26.31 -8.24 2.05
N ASP A 34 -27.16 -7.96 3.03
CA ASP A 34 -27.00 -8.43 4.42
C ASP A 34 -27.23 -9.95 4.52
N LEU A 35 -28.20 -10.50 3.77
CA LEU A 35 -28.45 -11.95 3.66
C LEU A 35 -27.35 -12.70 2.91
N ILE A 36 -26.83 -12.12 1.82
CA ILE A 36 -25.66 -12.67 1.11
C ILE A 36 -24.44 -12.64 2.05
N ALA A 37 -24.23 -11.55 2.79
CA ALA A 37 -23.16 -11.47 3.79
C ALA A 37 -23.34 -12.46 4.97
N LEU A 38 -24.57 -12.88 5.28
CA LEU A 38 -24.88 -13.85 6.33
C LEU A 38 -24.74 -15.31 5.85
N HIS A 39 -25.30 -15.64 4.68
CA HIS A 39 -25.39 -17.02 4.19
C HIS A 39 -24.18 -17.48 3.38
N LEU A 40 -23.43 -16.56 2.75
CA LEU A 40 -22.24 -16.94 1.98
C LEU A 40 -21.12 -17.50 2.89
N PRO A 41 -20.82 -16.90 4.06
CA PRO A 41 -19.88 -17.49 5.01
C PRO A 41 -20.40 -18.79 5.65
N GLN A 42 -21.71 -18.93 5.85
CA GLN A 42 -22.30 -20.20 6.31
C GLN A 42 -22.16 -21.29 5.26
N ALA A 43 -22.43 -20.97 4.00
CA ALA A 43 -22.22 -21.88 2.87
C ALA A 43 -20.73 -22.24 2.71
N GLU A 44 -19.82 -21.29 2.89
CA GLU A 44 -18.37 -21.50 2.87
C GLU A 44 -17.85 -22.31 4.05
N VAL A 45 -18.23 -21.99 5.30
CA VAL A 45 -17.81 -22.76 6.49
C VAL A 45 -18.35 -24.18 6.42
N THR A 46 -19.60 -24.34 5.97
CA THR A 46 -20.21 -25.64 5.76
C THR A 46 -19.49 -26.40 4.65
N TYR A 47 -19.19 -25.73 3.52
CA TYR A 47 -18.41 -26.27 2.42
C TYR A 47 -17.01 -26.70 2.87
N TYR A 48 -16.27 -25.85 3.59
CA TYR A 48 -14.92 -26.15 4.08
C TYR A 48 -14.91 -27.23 5.17
N ARG A 49 -15.94 -27.28 6.04
CA ARG A 49 -16.08 -28.34 7.04
C ARG A 49 -16.38 -29.68 6.38
N PHE A 50 -17.26 -29.70 5.38
CA PHE A 50 -17.54 -30.90 4.60
C PHE A 50 -16.36 -31.28 3.69
N GLN A 51 -15.63 -30.32 3.13
CA GLN A 51 -14.41 -30.56 2.36
C GLN A 51 -13.32 -31.15 3.25
N ALA A 52 -13.09 -30.58 4.44
CA ALA A 52 -12.12 -31.12 5.39
C ALA A 52 -12.51 -32.51 5.92
N GLN A 53 -13.81 -32.75 6.15
CA GLN A 53 -14.31 -34.07 6.52
C GLN A 53 -14.19 -35.07 5.37
N PHE A 54 -14.50 -34.65 4.15
CA PHE A 54 -14.31 -35.45 2.94
C PHE A 54 -12.83 -35.74 2.69
N ASP A 55 -11.94 -34.76 2.78
CA ASP A 55 -10.49 -34.94 2.62
C ASP A 55 -9.92 -35.84 3.73
N SER A 56 -10.48 -35.78 4.94
CA SER A 56 -10.17 -36.69 6.05
C SER A 56 -10.66 -38.11 5.76
N GLU A 57 -11.90 -38.30 5.33
CA GLU A 57 -12.47 -39.60 4.94
C GLU A 57 -11.76 -40.16 3.70
N LEU A 58 -11.42 -39.32 2.74
CA LEU A 58 -10.64 -39.64 1.54
C LEU A 58 -9.24 -40.07 1.95
N SER A 59 -8.58 -39.34 2.83
CA SER A 59 -7.26 -39.70 3.38
C SER A 59 -7.31 -41.00 4.17
N LEU A 60 -8.37 -41.22 4.96
CA LEU A 60 -8.59 -42.45 5.71
C LEU A 60 -8.84 -43.64 4.78
N THR A 61 -9.66 -43.44 3.74
CA THR A 61 -9.97 -44.43 2.71
C THR A 61 -8.73 -44.76 1.90
N TRP A 62 -7.93 -43.77 1.51
CA TRP A 62 -6.63 -43.96 0.86
C TRP A 62 -5.60 -44.62 1.76
N LYS A 63 -5.62 -44.36 3.08
CA LYS A 63 -4.74 -45.01 4.06
C LYS A 63 -5.14 -46.48 4.27
N ASN A 64 -6.44 -46.76 4.36
CA ASN A 64 -6.99 -48.11 4.44
C ASN A 64 -6.81 -48.89 3.12
N HIS A 65 -6.91 -48.21 1.97
CA HIS A 65 -6.73 -48.82 0.65
C HIS A 65 -5.26 -48.95 0.24
N ARG A 66 -4.33 -48.09 0.71
CA ARG A 66 -2.88 -48.31 0.54
C ARG A 66 -2.39 -49.58 1.24
N ASN A 67 -3.01 -49.94 2.37
CA ASN A 67 -2.76 -51.23 3.01
C ASN A 67 -3.21 -52.38 2.10
N PHE A 68 -4.34 -52.24 1.40
CA PHE A 68 -4.85 -53.24 0.43
C PHE A 68 -4.02 -53.32 -0.88
N VAL A 69 -3.52 -52.19 -1.38
CA VAL A 69 -2.72 -52.10 -2.63
C VAL A 69 -1.34 -52.75 -2.47
N LYS A 70 -0.80 -52.81 -1.25
CA LYS A 70 0.42 -53.60 -0.97
C LYS A 70 0.21 -55.10 -1.13
N ASP A 71 -1.02 -55.60 -0.95
CA ASP A 71 -1.27 -57.04 -0.86
C ASP A 71 -1.80 -57.67 -2.16
N GLN A 72 -2.42 -56.93 -3.10
CA GLN A 72 -2.97 -57.53 -4.35
C GLN A 72 -2.95 -56.62 -5.60
N GLY A 73 -1.81 -56.01 -5.91
CA GLY A 73 -1.47 -55.39 -7.23
C GLY A 73 -2.65 -55.00 -8.15
N MET A 74 -3.18 -53.79 -7.99
CA MET A 74 -4.35 -53.33 -8.76
C MET A 74 -3.99 -52.85 -10.18
N THR A 75 -4.91 -53.07 -11.13
CA THR A 75 -4.76 -52.67 -12.54
C THR A 75 -5.06 -51.18 -12.75
N THR A 76 -4.37 -50.55 -13.71
CA THR A 76 -4.52 -49.14 -14.13
C THR A 76 -5.96 -48.75 -14.47
N SER A 77 -6.77 -49.71 -14.89
CA SER A 77 -8.19 -49.52 -15.18
C SER A 77 -9.04 -49.23 -13.94
N LEU A 78 -8.69 -49.76 -12.77
CA LEU A 78 -9.44 -49.51 -11.54
C LEU A 78 -9.09 -48.13 -10.96
N ILE A 79 -7.83 -47.72 -11.07
CA ILE A 79 -7.36 -46.38 -10.68
C ILE A 79 -8.08 -45.31 -11.52
N SER A 80 -8.16 -45.48 -12.84
CA SER A 80 -8.87 -44.51 -13.69
C SER A 80 -10.37 -44.48 -13.39
N LEU A 81 -10.97 -45.61 -13.00
CA LEU A 81 -12.39 -45.68 -12.63
C LEU A 81 -12.67 -44.99 -11.29
N LEU A 82 -11.74 -45.08 -10.33
CA LEU A 82 -11.78 -44.37 -9.06
C LEU A 82 -11.58 -42.86 -9.26
N GLU A 83 -10.61 -42.45 -10.08
CA GLU A 83 -10.41 -41.03 -10.45
C GLU A 83 -11.65 -40.45 -11.13
N LYS A 84 -12.26 -41.20 -12.07
CA LYS A 84 -13.48 -40.77 -12.76
C LYS A 84 -14.68 -40.70 -11.83
N ARG A 85 -14.79 -41.60 -10.84
CA ARG A 85 -15.80 -41.51 -9.78
C ARG A 85 -15.55 -40.31 -8.86
N LEU A 86 -14.30 -40.01 -8.52
CA LEU A 86 -13.92 -38.82 -7.76
C LEU A 86 -14.34 -37.55 -8.49
N THR A 87 -14.00 -37.43 -9.77
CA THR A 87 -14.38 -36.28 -10.60
C THR A 87 -15.90 -36.11 -10.67
N ASN A 88 -16.66 -37.21 -10.80
CA ASN A 88 -18.12 -37.17 -10.80
C ASN A 88 -18.71 -36.75 -9.44
N ILE A 89 -18.10 -37.19 -8.35
CA ILE A 89 -18.49 -36.79 -6.99
C ILE A 89 -18.19 -35.30 -6.79
N THR A 90 -16.99 -34.83 -7.13
CA THR A 90 -16.60 -33.40 -7.07
C THR A 90 -17.51 -32.51 -7.93
N ASN A 91 -17.86 -32.96 -9.15
CA ASN A 91 -18.78 -32.22 -10.02
C ASN A 91 -20.20 -32.17 -9.44
N ARG A 92 -20.74 -33.30 -8.95
CA ARG A 92 -22.06 -33.32 -8.28
C ARG A 92 -22.10 -32.43 -7.04
N TRP A 93 -21.01 -32.37 -6.28
CA TRP A 93 -20.94 -31.48 -5.10
C TRP A 93 -20.82 -30.02 -5.48
N ARG A 94 -20.10 -29.69 -6.55
CA ARG A 94 -20.08 -28.36 -7.15
C ARG A 94 -21.47 -27.94 -7.64
N ASP A 95 -22.21 -28.87 -8.23
CA ASP A 95 -23.59 -28.63 -8.66
C ASP A 95 -24.52 -28.43 -7.44
N ILE A 96 -24.33 -29.16 -6.34
CA ILE A 96 -25.06 -28.95 -5.07
C ILE A 96 -24.70 -27.60 -4.42
N TYR A 97 -23.43 -27.19 -4.47
CA TYR A 97 -22.95 -25.90 -3.96
C TYR A 97 -23.53 -24.75 -4.79
N ASN A 98 -23.44 -24.83 -6.12
CA ASN A 98 -24.02 -23.85 -7.03
C ASN A 98 -25.55 -23.83 -6.89
N TYR A 99 -26.19 -24.99 -6.80
CA TYR A 99 -27.64 -25.10 -6.55
C TYR A 99 -28.03 -24.50 -5.21
N ARG A 100 -27.24 -24.70 -4.14
CA ARG A 100 -27.52 -24.08 -2.84
C ARG A 100 -27.29 -22.58 -2.87
N ILE A 101 -26.24 -22.09 -3.52
CA ILE A 101 -26.03 -20.66 -3.72
C ILE A 101 -27.18 -20.07 -4.53
N ASP A 102 -27.58 -20.69 -5.64
CA ASP A 102 -28.71 -20.25 -6.45
C ASP A 102 -30.04 -20.35 -5.68
N TYR A 103 -30.25 -21.41 -4.89
CA TYR A 103 -31.39 -21.58 -3.99
C TYR A 103 -31.44 -20.48 -2.93
N TYR A 104 -30.32 -20.18 -2.27
CA TYR A 104 -30.26 -19.09 -1.28
C TYR A 104 -30.38 -17.70 -1.94
N LEU A 105 -29.90 -17.52 -3.17
CA LEU A 105 -30.07 -16.30 -3.94
C LEU A 105 -31.52 -16.11 -4.42
N GLN A 106 -32.23 -17.20 -4.70
CA GLN A 106 -33.62 -17.21 -5.21
C GLN A 106 -34.66 -17.19 -4.08
N ASN A 107 -34.43 -17.92 -2.98
CA ASN A 107 -35.39 -18.15 -1.89
C ASN A 107 -35.12 -17.32 -0.63
N ALA A 108 -34.19 -16.36 -0.67
CA ALA A 108 -33.87 -15.44 0.44
C ALA A 108 -35.05 -14.61 0.98
N TYR A 109 -36.22 -14.70 0.35
CA TYR A 109 -37.44 -14.00 0.76
C TYR A 109 -38.24 -14.77 1.82
N ASP A 110 -38.27 -16.11 1.78
CA ASP A 110 -39.20 -16.91 2.59
C ASP A 110 -38.62 -17.32 3.96
N GLU A 111 -37.30 -17.40 4.11
CA GLU A 111 -36.65 -17.76 5.39
C GLU A 111 -36.59 -16.61 6.41
N PHE A 112 -36.70 -15.34 5.97
CA PHE A 112 -36.49 -14.20 6.87
C PHE A 112 -37.66 -13.95 7.85
N ASP A 113 -38.86 -14.43 7.54
CA ASP A 113 -40.01 -14.30 8.43
C ASP A 113 -39.95 -15.27 9.62
N HIS A 114 -38.99 -16.22 9.62
CA HIS A 114 -38.85 -17.26 10.63
C HIS A 114 -37.57 -17.21 11.48
N ILE A 115 -36.62 -16.32 11.18
CA ILE A 115 -35.38 -16.21 11.96
C ILE A 115 -35.62 -15.33 13.19
N ASN A 116 -35.39 -15.89 14.37
CA ASN A 116 -35.64 -15.26 15.66
C ASN A 116 -34.69 -14.06 15.88
N GLN A 117 -35.22 -12.92 16.35
CA GLN A 117 -34.43 -11.68 16.54
C GLN A 117 -33.23 -11.84 17.51
N ASP A 118 -33.30 -12.80 18.42
CA ASP A 118 -32.22 -13.09 19.38
C ASP A 118 -31.02 -13.80 18.74
N GLU A 119 -31.24 -14.69 17.75
CA GLU A 119 -30.15 -15.29 16.96
C GLU A 119 -29.47 -14.23 16.09
N ILE A 120 -30.26 -13.34 15.46
CA ILE A 120 -29.74 -12.21 14.69
C ILE A 120 -28.84 -11.32 15.56
N THR A 121 -29.22 -11.05 16.81
CA THR A 121 -28.46 -10.18 17.71
C THR A 121 -27.14 -10.82 18.17
N GLN A 122 -27.11 -12.13 18.34
CA GLN A 122 -25.89 -12.88 18.70
C GLN A 122 -24.92 -13.02 17.51
N TYR A 123 -25.45 -13.17 16.29
CA TYR A 123 -24.65 -13.30 15.05
C TYR A 123 -24.20 -11.96 14.44
N VAL A 124 -25.01 -10.89 14.52
CA VAL A 124 -24.61 -9.52 14.13
C VAL A 124 -23.44 -9.01 15.00
N LYS A 125 -23.33 -9.49 16.24
CA LYS A 125 -22.19 -9.23 17.13
C LYS A 125 -20.89 -9.90 16.67
N ILE A 126 -21.00 -11.02 15.94
CA ILE A 126 -19.87 -11.81 15.42
C ILE A 126 -19.48 -11.35 14.00
N MET A 127 -20.42 -10.76 13.24
CA MET A 127 -20.25 -10.36 11.84
C MET A 127 -20.48 -8.87 11.59
N SER A 128 -19.97 -8.01 12.47
CA SER A 128 -19.83 -6.59 12.13
C SER A 128 -19.06 -6.47 10.81
N PRO A 129 -19.53 -5.67 9.82
CA PRO A 129 -18.91 -5.55 8.50
C PRO A 129 -17.42 -5.36 8.69
N SER A 130 -16.63 -6.31 8.18
CA SER A 130 -15.20 -6.45 8.44
C SER A 130 -14.56 -5.09 8.59
N SER A 131 -14.32 -4.73 9.84
CA SER A 131 -13.91 -3.38 10.14
C SER A 131 -12.54 -3.22 9.50
N SER A 132 -12.34 -2.15 8.73
CA SER A 132 -11.00 -1.61 8.48
C SER A 132 -10.40 -1.07 9.80
N ILE A 133 -10.75 -1.67 10.93
CA ILE A 133 -10.47 -1.29 12.30
C ILE A 133 -10.21 -2.59 13.05
N ILE A 134 -9.02 -2.70 13.63
CA ILE A 134 -8.65 -3.75 14.58
C ILE A 134 -9.04 -3.20 15.96
N ILE A 135 -9.89 -3.92 16.68
CA ILE A 135 -10.47 -3.48 17.95
C ILE A 135 -9.97 -4.38 19.07
N ASP A 136 -9.11 -3.81 19.92
CA ASP A 136 -8.50 -4.52 21.06
C ASP A 136 -9.08 -4.06 22.40
N VAL A 137 -10.11 -3.22 22.39
CA VAL A 137 -10.71 -2.62 23.60
C VAL A 137 -12.22 -2.56 23.50
N GLN A 138 -12.91 -2.64 24.63
CA GLN A 138 -14.34 -2.30 24.70
C GLN A 138 -14.53 -0.84 24.28
N HIS A 139 -15.48 -0.59 23.38
CA HIS A 139 -15.72 0.75 22.86
C HIS A 139 -17.18 1.20 23.03
N PRO A 140 -17.42 2.52 23.16
CA PRO A 140 -18.76 3.09 23.28
C PRO A 140 -19.42 3.39 21.93
N PHE A 141 -18.80 3.01 20.80
CA PHE A 141 -19.28 3.39 19.47
C PHE A 141 -20.53 2.62 19.03
N ASN A 142 -21.47 3.32 18.42
CA ASN A 142 -22.65 2.74 17.79
C ASN A 142 -22.37 2.25 16.36
N ASP A 143 -23.30 1.48 15.79
CA ASP A 143 -23.15 0.88 14.46
C ASP A 143 -22.85 1.91 13.35
N LYS A 144 -23.46 3.11 13.44
CA LYS A 144 -23.24 4.19 12.45
C LYS A 144 -21.83 4.76 12.52
N GLN A 145 -21.25 4.84 13.72
CA GLN A 145 -19.86 5.25 13.93
C GLN A 145 -18.89 4.19 13.44
N LEU A 146 -19.13 2.92 13.75
CA LEU A 146 -18.33 1.80 13.25
C LEU A 146 -18.39 1.70 11.72
N GLN A 147 -19.58 1.86 11.13
CA GLN A 147 -19.74 1.91 9.67
C GLN A 147 -19.01 3.09 9.02
N LEU A 148 -19.01 4.27 9.66
CA LEU A 148 -18.25 5.42 9.16
C LEU A 148 -16.74 5.18 9.24
N LEU A 149 -16.26 4.57 10.32
CA LEU A 149 -14.86 4.24 10.47
C LEU A 149 -14.41 3.12 9.51
N SER A 150 -15.29 2.15 9.22
CA SER A 150 -15.00 1.05 8.30
C SER A 150 -14.92 1.50 6.84
N ARG A 151 -15.91 2.27 6.37
CA ARG A 151 -15.99 2.75 4.98
C ARG A 151 -15.35 4.13 4.77
N GLY A 152 -14.88 4.79 5.83
CA GLY A 152 -14.49 6.19 5.79
C GLY A 152 -15.65 7.17 5.49
N PRO A 153 -15.45 8.48 5.70
CA PRO A 153 -16.45 9.48 5.32
C PRO A 153 -16.56 9.57 3.81
N SER A 154 -17.77 9.68 3.29
CA SER A 154 -18.01 9.77 1.85
C SER A 154 -18.15 11.21 1.37
N TYR A 155 -18.61 12.10 2.25
CA TYR A 155 -19.04 13.45 1.89
C TYR A 155 -18.41 14.54 2.75
N ALA A 156 -18.01 14.23 4.00
CA ALA A 156 -17.41 15.24 4.87
C ALA A 156 -16.11 15.85 4.29
N PRO A 157 -15.04 15.10 3.95
CA PRO A 157 -13.83 15.71 3.41
C PRO A 157 -13.94 16.29 1.99
N PRO A 158 -14.72 15.73 1.03
CA PRO A 158 -14.97 16.40 -0.25
C PRO A 158 -15.83 17.67 -0.13
N CYS A 159 -16.60 17.83 0.95
CA CYS A 159 -17.45 19.01 1.14
C CYS A 159 -17.03 19.81 2.38
N LEU A 160 -15.80 19.64 2.88
CA LEU A 160 -15.46 20.13 4.22
C LEU A 160 -15.45 21.65 4.27
N ILE A 161 -14.88 22.29 3.25
CA ILE A 161 -14.80 23.76 3.18
C ILE A 161 -16.22 24.38 3.13
N TYR A 162 -17.20 23.63 2.63
CA TYR A 162 -18.62 24.04 2.55
C TYR A 162 -19.45 23.70 3.80
N THR A 163 -18.91 22.88 4.72
CA THR A 163 -19.59 22.44 5.94
C THR A 163 -18.91 22.92 7.22
N SER A 164 -17.68 23.43 7.14
CA SER A 164 -17.13 24.34 8.13
C SER A 164 -17.94 25.63 8.08
N LEU A 165 -18.64 25.93 9.17
CA LEU A 165 -19.26 27.23 9.39
C LEU A 165 -18.15 28.28 9.46
N SER A 166 -17.69 28.75 8.30
CA SER A 166 -16.89 29.96 8.19
C SER A 166 -17.68 30.95 7.36
N TYR A 167 -17.65 32.21 7.75
CA TYR A 167 -18.25 33.36 7.08
C TYR A 167 -17.59 33.66 5.71
N GLU A 168 -17.00 32.66 5.06
CA GLU A 168 -16.22 32.80 3.84
C GLU A 168 -17.13 32.78 2.62
N SER A 169 -16.95 33.75 1.73
CA SER A 169 -17.68 33.78 0.47
C SER A 169 -17.24 32.62 -0.42
N MET A 170 -18.14 32.16 -1.31
CA MET A 170 -17.79 31.19 -2.37
C MET A 170 -16.55 31.61 -3.17
N GLY A 171 -16.35 32.92 -3.35
CA GLY A 171 -15.17 33.45 -4.03
C GLY A 171 -13.87 33.20 -3.28
N ASP A 172 -13.87 33.26 -1.95
CA ASP A 172 -12.68 33.04 -1.13
C ASP A 172 -12.32 31.55 -1.06
N ILE A 173 -13.34 30.68 -1.03
CA ILE A 173 -13.18 29.22 -1.12
C ILE A 173 -12.48 28.84 -2.43
N VAL A 174 -12.98 29.34 -3.57
CA VAL A 174 -12.40 29.07 -4.89
C VAL A 174 -10.96 29.57 -4.98
N LYS A 175 -10.66 30.77 -4.45
CA LYS A 175 -9.28 31.29 -4.39
C LYS A 175 -8.34 30.39 -3.60
N LYS A 176 -8.76 29.94 -2.41
CA LYS A 176 -7.97 29.02 -1.58
C LYS A 176 -7.71 27.71 -2.31
N GLN A 177 -8.71 27.16 -3.01
CA GLN A 177 -8.56 25.91 -3.74
C GLN A 177 -7.60 26.01 -4.94
N TYR A 178 -7.58 27.17 -5.62
CA TYR A 178 -6.71 27.45 -6.75
C TYR A 178 -5.26 27.83 -6.36
N ALA A 179 -5.04 28.34 -5.14
CA ALA A 179 -3.75 28.88 -4.71
C ALA A 179 -2.53 27.96 -4.95
N PRO A 180 -2.59 26.63 -4.71
CA PRO A 180 -1.47 25.74 -5.00
C PRO A 180 -1.11 25.71 -6.49
N LEU A 181 -2.11 25.64 -7.38
CA LEU A 181 -1.90 25.64 -8.82
C LEU A 181 -1.30 26.96 -9.27
N LYS A 182 -1.81 28.09 -8.74
CA LYS A 182 -1.24 29.42 -9.00
C LYS A 182 0.24 29.49 -8.62
N HIS A 183 0.60 29.02 -7.43
CA HIS A 183 1.98 29.05 -6.95
C HIS A 183 2.92 28.19 -7.82
N GLN A 184 2.46 27.01 -8.24
CA GLN A 184 3.26 26.15 -9.12
C GLN A 184 3.46 26.75 -10.51
N LEU A 185 2.42 27.38 -11.07
CA LEU A 185 2.52 28.11 -12.33
C LEU A 185 3.51 29.28 -12.21
N ASN A 186 3.46 30.07 -11.12
CA ASN A 186 4.42 31.16 -10.87
C ASN A 186 5.86 30.64 -10.88
N ASN A 187 6.15 29.57 -10.14
CA ASN A 187 7.49 29.01 -10.05
C ASN A 187 8.00 28.54 -11.42
N LEU A 188 7.12 27.95 -12.23
CA LEU A 188 7.45 27.55 -13.59
C LEU A 188 7.70 28.76 -14.49
N PHE A 189 6.83 29.75 -14.45
CA PHE A 189 6.94 30.96 -15.28
C PHE A 189 8.20 31.75 -14.97
N LEU A 190 8.59 31.83 -13.68
CA LEU A 190 9.86 32.40 -13.24
C LEU A 190 11.05 31.58 -13.76
N LYS A 191 10.99 30.25 -13.67
CA LYS A 191 12.06 29.36 -14.14
C LYS A 191 12.34 29.50 -15.63
N TYR A 192 11.30 29.66 -16.45
CA TYR A 192 11.42 29.77 -17.92
C TYR A 192 11.34 31.21 -18.44
N LYS A 193 11.35 32.22 -17.55
CA LYS A 193 11.37 33.65 -17.89
C LYS A 193 10.30 34.07 -18.91
N LEU A 194 9.07 33.59 -18.74
CA LEU A 194 7.97 33.97 -19.62
C LEU A 194 7.65 35.47 -19.51
N ASN A 195 7.16 36.09 -20.59
CA ASN A 195 6.75 37.49 -20.58
C ASN A 195 5.57 37.73 -19.61
N LEU A 196 5.62 38.81 -18.82
CA LEU A 196 4.60 39.18 -17.81
C LEU A 196 3.18 39.27 -18.38
N ASN A 197 2.98 39.79 -19.59
CA ASN A 197 1.66 39.92 -20.20
C ASN A 197 1.05 38.54 -20.47
N LEU A 198 1.85 37.63 -21.01
CA LEU A 198 1.44 36.24 -21.26
C LEU A 198 1.16 35.50 -19.95
N GLN A 199 1.98 35.71 -18.92
CA GLN A 199 1.74 35.15 -17.58
C GLN A 199 0.39 35.61 -17.04
N MET A 200 0.08 36.91 -17.09
CA MET A 200 -1.18 37.45 -16.61
C MET A 200 -2.38 36.90 -17.39
N GLU A 201 -2.27 36.78 -18.71
CA GLU A 201 -3.34 36.23 -19.54
C GLU A 201 -3.63 34.76 -19.21
N ILE A 202 -2.58 33.93 -19.09
CA ILE A 202 -2.73 32.51 -18.73
C ILE A 202 -3.32 32.38 -17.32
N HIS A 203 -2.82 33.16 -16.36
CA HIS A 203 -3.37 33.16 -15.00
C HIS A 203 -4.86 33.50 -14.99
N LYS A 204 -5.26 34.52 -15.76
CA LYS A 204 -6.65 34.93 -15.87
C LYS A 204 -7.50 33.82 -16.47
N LYS A 205 -7.14 33.28 -17.65
CA LYS A 205 -7.93 32.22 -18.29
C LYS A 205 -8.03 30.95 -17.47
N VAL A 206 -6.93 30.51 -16.87
CA VAL A 206 -6.93 29.29 -16.02
C VAL A 206 -7.77 29.52 -14.76
N TYR A 207 -7.67 30.71 -14.14
CA TYR A 207 -8.48 31.04 -12.96
C TYR A 207 -9.96 31.20 -13.30
N ASP A 208 -10.30 31.86 -14.40
CA ASP A 208 -11.69 32.02 -14.85
C ASP A 208 -12.31 30.66 -15.17
N LEU A 209 -11.57 29.78 -15.85
CA LEU A 209 -11.97 28.38 -16.07
C LEU A 209 -12.19 27.63 -14.75
N PHE A 210 -11.25 27.75 -13.81
CA PHE A 210 -11.38 27.12 -12.49
C PHE A 210 -12.61 27.67 -11.75
N LYS A 211 -12.79 28.99 -11.75
CA LYS A 211 -13.92 29.66 -11.11
C LYS A 211 -15.24 29.20 -11.74
N ASP A 212 -15.40 29.20 -13.05
CA ASP A 212 -16.64 28.79 -13.71
C ASP A 212 -17.06 27.35 -13.33
N LEU A 213 -16.08 26.43 -13.30
CA LEU A 213 -16.34 25.03 -13.02
C LEU A 213 -16.58 24.74 -11.52
N PHE A 214 -15.94 25.49 -10.62
CA PHE A 214 -15.91 25.21 -9.18
C PHE A 214 -16.69 26.20 -8.29
N SER A 215 -17.24 27.30 -8.84
CA SER A 215 -18.06 28.26 -8.07
C SER A 215 -19.50 27.80 -7.82
N LYS A 216 -19.86 26.58 -8.21
CA LYS A 216 -21.22 26.07 -8.06
C LYS A 216 -21.48 25.62 -6.63
N SER A 217 -22.62 26.02 -6.06
CA SER A 217 -23.07 25.54 -4.76
C SER A 217 -23.27 24.02 -4.79
N ILE A 218 -22.92 23.35 -3.70
CA ILE A 218 -23.16 21.92 -3.55
C ILE A 218 -24.66 21.65 -3.42
N PRO A 219 -25.22 20.60 -4.07
CA PRO A 219 -26.59 20.17 -3.87
C PRO A 219 -26.96 20.01 -2.38
N SER A 220 -28.19 20.37 -2.01
CA SER A 220 -28.69 20.34 -0.62
C SER A 220 -28.46 18.99 0.05
N ASP A 221 -28.74 17.90 -0.66
CA ASP A 221 -28.69 16.54 -0.13
C ASP A 221 -27.25 16.13 0.22
N LEU A 222 -26.29 16.55 -0.60
CA LEU A 222 -24.86 16.30 -0.37
C LEU A 222 -24.34 17.13 0.79
N SER A 223 -24.77 18.40 0.89
CA SER A 223 -24.43 19.27 2.02
C SER A 223 -24.95 18.72 3.35
N GLN A 224 -26.22 18.31 3.39
CA GLN A 224 -26.83 17.66 4.56
C GLN A 224 -26.08 16.38 4.94
N ARG A 225 -25.74 15.54 3.95
CA ARG A 225 -25.00 14.30 4.20
C ARG A 225 -23.59 14.57 4.74
N ALA A 226 -22.90 15.58 4.22
CA ALA A 226 -21.58 15.99 4.69
C ALA A 226 -21.63 16.53 6.13
N GLN A 227 -22.63 17.35 6.46
CA GLN A 227 -22.85 17.83 7.83
C GLN A 227 -23.17 16.67 8.80
N TYR A 228 -23.97 15.71 8.37
CA TYR A 228 -24.27 14.52 9.15
C TYR A 228 -22.99 13.72 9.47
N GLU A 229 -22.17 13.41 8.46
CA GLU A 229 -20.91 12.68 8.68
C GLU A 229 -19.93 13.48 9.54
N LYS A 230 -19.88 14.81 9.41
CA LYS A 230 -19.07 15.68 10.26
C LYS A 230 -19.46 15.59 11.73
N LYS A 231 -20.75 15.69 12.06
CA LYS A 231 -21.26 15.52 13.44
C LYS A 231 -20.88 14.14 14.00
N LEU A 232 -20.89 13.13 13.14
CA LEU A 232 -20.55 11.75 13.50
C LEU A 232 -19.05 11.62 13.83
N ILE A 233 -18.17 12.27 13.07
CA ILE A 233 -16.73 12.39 13.35
C ILE A 233 -16.49 13.12 14.69
N GLU A 234 -17.18 14.24 14.92
CA GLU A 234 -17.08 14.99 16.18
C GLU A 234 -17.51 14.15 17.38
N SER A 235 -18.59 13.36 17.23
CA SER A 235 -19.04 12.42 18.26
C SER A 235 -18.02 11.31 18.55
N ILE A 236 -17.36 10.77 17.51
CA ILE A 236 -16.26 9.80 17.67
C ILE A 236 -15.09 10.42 18.44
N ARG A 237 -14.65 11.63 18.05
CA ARG A 237 -13.55 12.35 18.73
C ARG A 237 -13.83 12.57 20.21
N SER A 238 -15.05 13.00 20.54
CA SER A 238 -15.47 13.20 21.93
C SER A 238 -15.46 11.89 22.72
N SER A 239 -15.91 10.81 22.09
CA SER A 239 -15.95 9.48 22.71
C SER A 239 -14.55 8.89 22.94
N LEU A 240 -13.62 9.07 21.99
CA LEU A 240 -12.21 8.68 22.14
C LEU A 240 -11.56 9.37 23.34
N LYS A 241 -11.75 10.69 23.46
CA LYS A 241 -11.24 11.47 24.60
C LYS A 241 -11.83 11.01 25.93
N LYS A 242 -13.15 10.82 26.00
CA LYS A 242 -13.86 10.44 27.23
C LYS A 242 -13.44 9.08 27.79
N HIS A 243 -13.14 8.11 26.91
CA HIS A 243 -12.87 6.73 27.32
C HIS A 243 -11.38 6.35 27.26
N ASN A 244 -10.49 7.34 27.06
CA ASN A 244 -9.04 7.12 26.94
C ASN A 244 -8.66 6.09 25.85
N ILE A 245 -9.37 6.12 24.73
CA ILE A 245 -9.16 5.21 23.59
C ILE A 245 -8.32 5.92 22.54
N ILE A 246 -7.37 5.19 21.96
CA ILE A 246 -6.58 5.65 20.81
C ILE A 246 -7.15 5.04 19.53
N LEU A 247 -7.28 5.87 18.49
CA LEU A 247 -7.60 5.45 17.13
C LEU A 247 -6.47 5.90 16.21
N ARG A 248 -5.67 4.96 15.71
CA ARG A 248 -4.52 5.25 14.83
C ARG A 248 -4.56 4.37 13.61
N ARG A 249 -4.11 4.90 12.47
CA ARG A 249 -3.86 4.06 11.30
C ARG A 249 -2.72 3.09 11.59
N THR A 250 -2.83 1.85 11.14
CA THR A 250 -1.73 0.89 11.17
C THR A 250 -0.57 1.37 10.28
N ALA A 251 0.61 0.85 10.58
CA ALA A 251 1.86 1.14 9.87
C ALA A 251 1.84 0.67 8.41
N ASP A 252 0.97 -0.27 8.06
CA ASP A 252 0.85 -0.81 6.73
C ASP A 252 0.25 0.20 5.72
N ASN A 253 0.36 -0.16 4.44
CA ASN A 253 -0.24 0.59 3.35
C ASN A 253 -1.76 0.34 3.22
N MET A 254 -2.35 -0.49 4.09
CA MET A 254 -3.69 -1.06 3.95
C MET A 254 -4.80 -0.16 4.50
N ASN A 255 -4.49 1.04 5.01
CA ASN A 255 -5.48 2.01 5.52
C ASN A 255 -6.44 1.39 6.54
N ILE A 256 -5.90 0.49 7.37
CA ILE A 256 -6.57 -0.09 8.52
C ILE A 256 -6.33 0.84 9.72
N PHE A 257 -7.32 0.96 10.58
CA PHE A 257 -7.24 1.62 11.87
C PHE A 257 -7.05 0.59 12.97
N TYR A 258 -6.43 1.00 14.05
CA TYR A 258 -6.29 0.26 15.28
C TYR A 258 -6.96 1.09 16.36
N MET A 259 -7.84 0.44 17.12
CA MET A 259 -8.52 0.99 18.26
C MET A 259 -8.09 0.22 19.51
N GLY A 260 -7.49 0.93 20.47
CA GLY A 260 -7.02 0.32 21.70
C GLY A 260 -6.96 1.29 22.87
N ASN A 261 -6.48 0.83 24.03
CA ASN A 261 -6.24 1.69 25.18
C ASN A 261 -5.04 2.63 24.91
N LYS A 262 -5.23 3.93 25.18
CA LYS A 262 -4.19 4.94 24.93
C LYS A 262 -2.99 4.78 25.87
N GLU A 263 -3.22 4.50 27.14
CA GLU A 263 -2.16 4.38 28.15
C GLU A 263 -1.29 3.14 27.91
N GLU A 264 -1.91 2.00 27.56
CA GLU A 264 -1.16 0.80 27.19
C GLU A 264 -0.31 1.00 25.94
N PHE A 265 -0.85 1.72 24.94
CA PHE A 265 -0.10 2.10 23.75
C PHE A 265 1.12 2.97 24.09
N GLU A 266 0.93 3.97 24.96
CA GLU A 266 2.02 4.85 25.43
C GLU A 266 3.07 4.08 26.25
N LYS A 267 2.65 3.15 27.12
CA LYS A 267 3.55 2.25 27.87
C LYS A 267 4.38 1.36 26.93
N LYS A 268 3.77 0.81 25.87
CA LYS A 268 4.51 0.04 24.85
C LYS A 268 5.52 0.92 24.11
N ALA A 269 5.15 2.17 23.79
CA ALA A 269 6.02 3.12 23.10
C ALA A 269 7.23 3.52 23.96
N ASP A 270 7.01 3.77 25.25
CA ASP A 270 8.08 4.07 26.20
C ASP A 270 9.02 2.89 26.38
N ARG A 271 8.46 1.67 26.53
CA ARG A 271 9.25 0.44 26.62
C ARG A 271 10.12 0.24 25.38
N TYR A 272 9.58 0.50 24.18
CA TYR A 272 10.33 0.38 22.93
C TYR A 272 11.61 1.20 22.98
N LEU A 273 11.53 2.48 23.35
CA LEU A 273 12.68 3.36 23.43
C LEU A 273 13.66 2.93 24.52
N LEU A 274 13.18 2.50 25.69
CA LEU A 274 14.04 2.05 26.80
C LEU A 274 14.83 0.78 26.45
N THR A 275 14.26 -0.11 25.63
CA THR A 275 14.91 -1.38 25.24
C THR A 275 15.73 -1.28 23.95
N SER A 276 15.63 -0.16 23.23
CA SER A 276 16.27 0.00 21.93
C SER A 276 17.74 0.38 22.08
N GLU A 277 18.62 -0.41 21.46
CA GLU A 277 20.07 -0.12 21.36
C GLU A 277 20.41 0.86 20.22
N ASP A 278 19.40 1.27 19.43
CA ASP A 278 19.59 2.09 18.23
C ASP A 278 19.71 3.60 18.53
N TYR A 279 19.47 4.01 19.78
CA TYR A 279 19.41 5.42 20.18
C TYR A 279 20.07 5.68 21.52
N ASP A 280 20.73 6.84 21.63
CA ASP A 280 21.21 7.40 22.89
C ASP A 280 20.41 8.64 23.28
N ILE A 281 20.21 8.84 24.58
CA ILE A 281 19.65 10.09 25.11
C ILE A 281 20.73 11.17 25.02
N LEU A 282 20.44 12.21 24.25
CA LEU A 282 21.31 13.37 24.13
C LEU A 282 20.93 14.47 25.13
N PHE A 283 19.65 14.66 25.40
CA PHE A 283 19.13 15.63 26.35
C PHE A 283 17.83 15.13 26.99
N ASP A 284 17.65 15.39 28.28
CA ASP A 284 16.39 15.14 29.00
C ASP A 284 15.98 16.43 29.72
N VAL A 285 14.74 16.89 29.54
CA VAL A 285 14.25 18.11 30.21
C VAL A 285 13.99 17.83 31.70
N ASN A 286 13.69 16.58 32.07
CA ASN A 286 13.30 16.23 33.44
C ASN A 286 14.50 15.88 34.33
N ASN A 287 15.56 15.32 33.74
CA ASN A 287 16.82 15.05 34.41
C ASN A 287 17.86 15.98 33.78
N VAL A 288 18.46 16.88 34.55
CA VAL A 288 19.53 17.77 34.09
C VAL A 288 20.78 16.93 33.77
N ILE A 289 20.75 16.21 32.64
CA ILE A 289 21.89 15.44 32.12
C ILE A 289 22.91 16.42 31.49
N ASN A 290 22.45 17.59 31.04
CA ASN A 290 23.29 18.64 30.48
C ASN A 290 23.02 19.98 31.16
N GLU A 291 24.09 20.68 31.55
CA GLU A 291 24.05 22.06 32.06
C GLU A 291 23.68 23.08 30.96
N LYS A 292 23.82 22.71 29.68
CA LYS A 292 23.53 23.57 28.52
C LYS A 292 22.07 23.47 28.07
N PRO A 293 21.37 24.60 27.80
CA PRO A 293 20.03 24.59 27.24
C PRO A 293 19.94 23.90 25.87
N LEU A 294 18.84 23.19 25.60
CA LEU A 294 18.63 22.41 24.37
C LEU A 294 18.85 23.24 23.08
N ASN A 295 18.33 24.47 23.04
CA ASN A 295 18.46 25.35 21.88
C ASN A 295 19.93 25.72 21.60
N VAL A 296 20.75 25.83 22.65
CA VAL A 296 22.20 26.08 22.51
C VAL A 296 22.90 24.83 21.98
N ALA A 297 22.60 23.65 22.52
CA ALA A 297 23.20 22.40 22.05
C ALA A 297 22.89 22.10 20.57
N ILE A 298 21.66 22.35 20.13
CA ILE A 298 21.28 22.18 18.72
C ILE A 298 21.97 23.22 17.83
N LYS A 299 22.11 24.47 18.30
CA LYS A 299 22.83 25.52 17.58
C LYS A 299 24.32 25.17 17.43
N ASP A 300 24.99 24.72 18.52
CA ASP A 300 26.38 24.25 18.51
C ASP A 300 26.57 23.11 17.49
N MET A 301 25.64 22.15 17.44
CA MET A 301 25.65 21.05 16.46
C MET A 301 25.56 21.57 15.02
N ILE A 302 24.65 22.51 14.75
CA ILE A 302 24.48 23.11 13.42
C ILE A 302 25.73 23.89 13.00
N GLU A 303 26.32 24.65 13.92
CA GLU A 303 27.56 25.40 13.68
C GLU A 303 28.73 24.46 13.36
N SER A 304 28.87 23.37 14.11
CA SER A 304 29.87 22.33 13.84
C SER A 304 29.69 21.70 12.46
N MET A 305 28.45 21.34 12.09
CA MET A 305 28.13 20.84 10.74
C MET A 305 28.49 21.85 9.65
N ASN A 306 28.11 23.11 9.82
CA ASN A 306 28.37 24.16 8.85
C ASN A 306 29.88 24.45 8.70
N SER A 307 30.65 24.36 9.79
CA SER A 307 32.12 24.48 9.77
C SER A 307 32.76 23.35 8.95
N LEU A 308 32.31 22.11 9.13
CA LEU A 308 32.79 20.97 8.32
C LEU A 308 32.42 21.12 6.83
N LEU A 309 31.21 21.61 6.52
CA LEU A 309 30.83 21.94 5.14
C LEU A 309 31.70 23.04 4.54
N GLU A 310 32.09 24.04 5.34
CA GLU A 310 33.00 25.09 4.92
C GLU A 310 34.40 24.53 4.62
N GLN A 311 34.92 23.62 5.44
CA GLN A 311 36.19 22.93 5.15
C GLN A 311 36.12 22.15 3.83
N LEU A 312 35.01 21.44 3.57
CA LEU A 312 34.83 20.74 2.28
C LEU A 312 34.81 21.71 1.09
N LYS A 313 34.26 22.92 1.28
CA LYS A 313 34.27 23.99 0.27
C LYS A 313 35.69 24.53 0.06
N THR A 314 36.42 24.86 1.12
CA THR A 314 37.78 25.44 1.01
C THR A 314 38.75 24.47 0.34
N HIS A 315 38.63 23.18 0.62
CA HIS A 315 39.39 22.11 -0.04
C HIS A 315 38.89 21.76 -1.45
N LYS A 316 37.90 22.48 -2.00
CA LYS A 316 37.29 22.23 -3.32
C LYS A 316 36.69 20.82 -3.46
N ALA A 317 36.35 20.17 -2.34
CA ALA A 317 35.71 18.86 -2.32
C ALA A 317 34.22 18.94 -2.69
N ILE A 318 33.59 20.10 -2.45
CA ILE A 318 32.24 20.47 -2.92
C ILE A 318 32.27 21.85 -3.58
N THR A 319 31.31 22.11 -4.47
CA THR A 319 31.17 23.42 -5.11
C THR A 319 30.54 24.45 -4.17
N ILE A 320 30.71 25.74 -4.49
CA ILE A 320 30.08 26.85 -3.74
C ILE A 320 28.56 26.71 -3.72
N ASP A 321 27.96 26.27 -4.83
CA ASP A 321 26.51 26.07 -4.93
C ASP A 321 26.02 24.93 -4.03
N LEU A 322 26.75 23.82 -3.98
CA LEU A 322 26.44 22.72 -3.06
C LEU A 322 26.60 23.14 -1.60
N TYR A 323 27.65 23.91 -1.28
CA TYR A 323 27.82 24.47 0.06
C TYR A 323 26.62 25.34 0.47
N LYS A 324 26.23 26.30 -0.37
CA LYS A 324 25.04 27.15 -0.11
C LYS A 324 23.77 26.32 0.02
N GLN A 325 23.65 25.24 -0.75
CA GLN A 325 22.52 24.34 -0.67
C GLN A 325 22.50 23.56 0.65
N PHE A 326 23.63 23.04 1.12
CA PHE A 326 23.71 22.19 2.30
C PHE A 326 23.71 22.95 3.61
N MET A 327 24.14 24.22 3.60
CA MET A 327 24.19 25.05 4.79
C MET A 327 22.83 25.08 5.51
N ALA A 328 22.92 24.81 6.81
CA ALA A 328 21.82 24.74 7.74
C ALA A 328 21.62 26.10 8.39
N ASP A 329 20.43 26.68 8.24
CA ASP A 329 20.02 27.90 8.92
C ASP A 329 19.21 27.52 10.15
N PRO A 330 19.69 27.84 11.38
CA PRO A 330 19.00 27.50 12.62
C PRO A 330 17.54 27.95 12.66
N THR A 331 17.20 29.10 12.04
CA THR A 331 15.83 29.66 12.06
C THR A 331 14.84 28.85 11.22
N ASN A 332 15.34 28.04 10.28
CA ASN A 332 14.55 27.29 9.33
C ASN A 332 14.53 25.77 9.63
N ILE A 333 15.23 25.33 10.67
CA ILE A 333 15.32 23.92 11.04
C ILE A 333 14.18 23.54 11.96
N LYS A 334 13.61 22.37 11.69
CA LYS A 334 12.62 21.75 12.57
C LYS A 334 13.25 20.54 13.24
N LEU A 335 13.10 20.46 14.56
CA LEU A 335 13.51 19.27 15.31
C LEU A 335 12.58 18.11 14.90
N PRO A 336 13.13 17.01 14.34
CA PRO A 336 12.32 15.82 14.06
C PRO A 336 11.68 15.30 15.33
N TYR A 337 10.48 14.74 15.25
CA TYR A 337 9.85 14.06 16.39
C TYR A 337 9.54 12.61 16.03
N LEU A 338 9.63 11.74 17.02
CA LEU A 338 9.26 10.33 16.92
C LEU A 338 7.80 10.14 17.34
N TYR A 339 7.08 9.35 16.56
CA TYR A 339 5.79 8.81 16.94
C TYR A 339 5.66 7.37 16.47
N PHE A 340 4.77 6.61 17.10
CA PHE A 340 4.56 5.20 16.78
C PHE A 340 3.28 4.97 15.99
N LEU A 341 3.34 4.08 15.01
CA LEU A 341 2.16 3.50 14.37
C LEU A 341 1.97 2.06 14.85
N PRO A 342 0.73 1.63 15.12
CA PRO A 342 0.41 0.23 15.37
C PRO A 342 0.82 -0.65 14.19
N ASN A 343 1.56 -1.71 14.44
CA ASN A 343 1.92 -2.72 13.46
C ASN A 343 1.35 -4.06 13.96
N VAL A 344 0.24 -4.49 13.38
CA VAL A 344 -0.45 -5.70 13.82
C VAL A 344 0.08 -6.87 13.00
N SER A 345 0.62 -7.87 13.69
CA SER A 345 1.08 -9.11 13.07
C SER A 345 -0.03 -10.15 13.01
N ASN A 346 0.26 -11.24 12.31
CA ASN A 346 -0.60 -12.39 12.04
C ASN A 346 -1.19 -13.05 13.30
N GLU A 347 -0.72 -12.72 14.52
CA GLU A 347 -1.26 -13.28 15.78
C GLU A 347 -2.23 -12.32 16.50
N ASN A 348 -2.68 -11.26 15.83
CA ASN A 348 -3.38 -10.11 16.46
C ASN A 348 -2.57 -9.46 17.59
N VAL A 349 -1.26 -9.70 17.64
CA VAL A 349 -0.38 -9.04 18.59
C VAL A 349 0.01 -7.67 18.01
N MET A 350 -0.50 -6.60 18.63
CA MET A 350 -0.12 -5.25 18.25
C MET A 350 1.31 -4.94 18.72
N SER A 351 2.21 -4.78 17.74
CA SER A 351 3.55 -4.21 17.88
C SER A 351 3.57 -2.74 17.44
N LEU A 352 4.71 -2.06 17.59
CA LEU A 352 4.86 -0.66 17.22
C LEU A 352 5.89 -0.49 16.11
N LEU A 353 5.57 0.35 15.13
CA LEU A 353 6.54 0.85 14.15
C LEU A 353 6.91 2.30 14.50
N PRO A 354 8.18 2.60 14.83
CA PRO A 354 8.64 3.97 15.02
C PRO A 354 8.67 4.74 13.70
N ILE A 355 8.18 5.98 13.71
CA ILE A 355 8.22 6.91 12.59
C ILE A 355 8.80 8.24 13.05
N VAL A 356 9.92 8.65 12.46
CA VAL A 356 10.57 9.94 12.77
C VAL A 356 10.28 10.94 11.67
N THR A 357 9.82 12.15 12.00
CA THR A 357 9.53 13.18 10.99
C THR A 357 10.76 14.00 10.63
N SER A 358 11.56 13.53 9.67
CA SER A 358 12.85 14.16 9.36
C SER A 358 12.78 15.28 8.30
N GLN A 359 11.59 15.66 7.83
CA GLN A 359 11.46 16.73 6.84
C GLN A 359 11.87 18.07 7.45
N TYR A 360 12.78 18.79 6.78
CA TYR A 360 13.37 20.05 7.27
C TYR A 360 14.30 19.90 8.49
N SER A 361 14.80 18.69 8.76
CA SER A 361 15.92 18.50 9.70
C SER A 361 17.20 19.15 9.18
N ALA A 362 18.19 19.36 10.06
CA ALA A 362 19.50 19.90 9.70
C ALA A 362 20.19 19.08 8.58
N THR A 363 19.99 17.77 8.57
CA THR A 363 20.64 16.84 7.63
C THR A 363 19.81 16.56 6.37
N TRP A 364 18.56 17.06 6.29
CA TRP A 364 17.61 16.74 5.23
C TRP A 364 18.12 17.07 3.82
N LYS A 365 18.74 18.25 3.66
CA LYS A 365 19.21 18.71 2.34
C LYS A 365 20.38 17.85 1.83
N ILE A 366 21.30 17.48 2.72
CA ILE A 366 22.42 16.56 2.42
C ILE A 366 21.86 15.19 2.02
N ALA A 367 20.94 14.66 2.83
CA ALA A 367 20.33 13.35 2.58
C ALA A 367 19.63 13.28 1.22
N LYS A 368 18.83 14.31 0.91
CA LYS A 368 18.11 14.42 -0.36
C LYS A 368 19.06 14.46 -1.56
N TYR A 369 20.16 15.22 -1.45
CA TYR A 369 21.15 15.30 -2.52
C TYR A 369 21.89 13.98 -2.71
N LEU A 370 22.41 13.39 -1.63
CA LEU A 370 23.11 12.11 -1.69
C LEU A 370 22.22 11.01 -2.23
N ASN A 371 20.94 10.97 -1.86
CA ASN A 371 20.01 9.99 -2.42
C ASN A 371 19.80 10.20 -3.92
N LYS A 372 19.64 11.45 -4.37
CA LYS A 372 19.52 11.76 -5.80
C LYS A 372 20.75 11.31 -6.59
N LEU A 373 21.94 11.43 -5.99
CA LEU A 373 23.20 11.03 -6.61
C LEU A 373 23.40 9.50 -6.60
N LEU A 374 23.23 8.85 -5.44
CA LEU A 374 23.55 7.44 -5.24
C LEU A 374 22.48 6.50 -5.79
N ARG A 375 21.18 6.83 -5.62
CA ARG A 375 20.08 5.89 -5.90
C ARG A 375 20.08 5.37 -7.35
N PRO A 376 20.19 6.21 -8.40
CA PRO A 376 20.18 5.71 -9.78
C PRO A 376 21.34 4.76 -10.08
N TYR A 377 22.52 5.07 -9.53
CA TYR A 377 23.72 4.25 -9.67
C TYR A 377 23.56 2.90 -8.94
N VAL A 378 23.12 2.94 -7.68
CA VAL A 378 22.86 1.75 -6.86
C VAL A 378 21.82 0.86 -7.51
N ASP A 379 20.70 1.41 -7.96
CA ASP A 379 19.64 0.64 -8.63
C ASP A 379 20.16 -0.03 -9.91
N GLY A 380 21.08 0.62 -10.64
CA GLY A 380 21.77 0.04 -11.80
C GLY A 380 22.61 -1.18 -11.45
N VAL A 381 23.44 -1.09 -10.41
CA VAL A 381 24.30 -2.19 -9.94
C VAL A 381 23.48 -3.35 -9.38
N LEU A 382 22.45 -3.05 -8.58
CA LEU A 382 21.67 -4.06 -7.87
C LEU A 382 20.64 -4.78 -8.77
N ARG A 383 20.36 -4.26 -9.97
CA ARG A 383 19.28 -4.71 -10.87
C ARG A 383 19.23 -6.23 -11.11
N SER A 384 20.39 -6.87 -11.24
CA SER A 384 20.48 -8.32 -11.49
C SER A 384 20.12 -9.19 -10.29
N THR A 385 20.15 -8.61 -9.08
CA THR A 385 19.92 -9.31 -7.81
C THR A 385 18.66 -8.83 -7.09
N ALA A 386 17.85 -8.00 -7.74
CA ALA A 386 16.65 -7.41 -7.18
C ALA A 386 15.38 -7.85 -7.94
N PHE A 387 14.27 -7.92 -7.20
CA PHE A 387 12.93 -7.90 -7.78
C PHE A 387 12.43 -6.46 -7.78
N THR A 388 11.87 -6.00 -8.90
CA THR A 388 11.32 -4.63 -8.96
C THR A 388 9.98 -4.54 -8.25
N ASP A 389 9.18 -5.59 -8.34
CA ASP A 389 7.86 -5.71 -7.75
C ASP A 389 7.43 -7.19 -7.67
N GLU A 390 6.26 -7.39 -7.09
CA GLU A 390 5.51 -8.65 -7.00
C GLU A 390 5.38 -9.40 -8.33
N THR A 391 5.17 -8.67 -9.44
CA THR A 391 4.94 -9.31 -10.74
C THR A 391 6.26 -9.69 -11.43
N ASP A 392 7.31 -8.90 -11.25
CA ASP A 392 8.66 -9.25 -11.67
C ASP A 392 9.15 -10.53 -10.96
N PHE A 393 8.86 -10.64 -9.66
CA PHE A 393 9.13 -11.83 -8.88
C PHE A 393 8.46 -13.08 -9.47
N ILE A 394 7.13 -13.09 -9.58
CA ILE A 394 6.40 -14.28 -10.04
C ILE A 394 6.76 -14.66 -11.48
N ARG A 395 7.06 -13.67 -12.32
CA ARG A 395 7.51 -13.88 -13.71
C ARG A 395 8.88 -14.55 -13.75
N LYS A 396 9.85 -14.08 -12.96
CA LYS A 396 11.18 -14.71 -12.85
C LYS A 396 11.09 -16.13 -12.29
N LEU A 397 10.21 -16.35 -11.30
CA LEU A 397 9.94 -17.69 -10.77
C LEU A 397 9.32 -18.62 -11.83
N TYR A 398 8.32 -18.14 -12.57
CA TYR A 398 7.72 -18.89 -13.68
C TYR A 398 8.75 -19.20 -14.77
N ARG A 399 9.61 -18.25 -15.12
CA ARG A 399 10.69 -18.48 -16.10
C ARG A 399 11.66 -19.55 -15.62
N TYR A 400 12.14 -19.46 -14.38
CA TYR A 400 13.02 -20.47 -13.77
C TYR A 400 12.38 -21.88 -13.78
N ALA A 401 11.11 -21.97 -13.40
CA ALA A 401 10.43 -23.26 -13.27
C ALA A 401 9.95 -23.85 -14.60
N ALA A 402 9.23 -23.09 -15.42
CA ALA A 402 8.52 -23.61 -16.60
C ALA A 402 9.29 -23.43 -17.91
N ILE A 403 10.00 -22.30 -18.08
CA ILE A 403 10.73 -22.00 -19.32
C ILE A 403 12.12 -22.64 -19.30
N GLU A 404 12.87 -22.40 -18.21
CA GLU A 404 14.23 -22.92 -18.03
C GLU A 404 14.25 -24.34 -17.46
N ARG A 405 13.09 -24.85 -16.99
CA ARG A 405 12.90 -26.21 -16.45
C ARG A 405 13.89 -26.56 -15.33
N ARG A 406 14.17 -25.61 -14.44
CA ARG A 406 15.16 -25.77 -13.37
C ARG A 406 14.59 -26.23 -12.04
N LEU A 407 13.27 -26.12 -11.86
CA LEU A 407 12.63 -26.59 -10.64
C LEU A 407 12.67 -28.12 -10.58
N ARG A 408 13.36 -28.68 -9.59
CA ARG A 408 13.53 -30.13 -9.39
C ARG A 408 12.65 -30.61 -8.24
N PRO A 409 12.31 -31.90 -8.15
CA PRO A 409 11.61 -32.44 -6.98
C PRO A 409 12.32 -32.19 -5.65
N SER A 410 13.66 -32.06 -5.66
CA SER A 410 14.49 -31.75 -4.50
C SER A 410 14.59 -30.27 -4.16
N THR A 411 14.08 -29.37 -5.02
CA THR A 411 14.25 -27.92 -4.82
C THR A 411 13.49 -27.47 -3.60
N ILE A 412 14.19 -26.80 -2.69
CA ILE A 412 13.60 -26.10 -1.55
C ILE A 412 13.64 -24.59 -1.81
N PHE A 413 12.65 -23.89 -1.29
CA PHE A 413 12.59 -22.44 -1.30
C PHE A 413 13.10 -21.90 0.03
N CYS A 414 13.76 -20.75 -0.02
CA CYS A 414 14.14 -20.00 1.17
C CYS A 414 13.67 -18.55 1.02
N THR A 415 12.99 -18.06 2.05
CA THR A 415 12.68 -16.64 2.22
C THR A 415 13.39 -16.11 3.46
N ILE A 416 14.01 -14.94 3.35
CA ILE A 416 14.64 -14.24 4.47
C ILE A 416 13.98 -12.86 4.60
N LYS A 417 13.54 -12.50 5.81
CA LYS A 417 13.03 -11.16 6.16
C LYS A 417 13.99 -10.50 7.15
N ILE A 418 14.61 -9.40 6.73
CA ILE A 418 15.51 -8.59 7.56
C ILE A 418 14.68 -7.77 8.55
N THR A 419 14.93 -7.92 9.84
CA THR A 419 14.10 -7.28 10.89
C THR A 419 14.60 -5.91 11.30
N ASN A 420 15.88 -5.60 11.08
CA ASN A 420 16.51 -4.31 11.42
C ASN A 420 16.98 -3.52 10.17
N PHE A 421 16.21 -3.54 9.08
CA PHE A 421 16.60 -2.99 7.78
C PHE A 421 17.09 -1.52 7.82
N CYS A 422 16.54 -0.67 8.69
CA CYS A 422 16.95 0.74 8.82
C CYS A 422 18.03 0.98 9.87
N THR A 423 18.34 -0.02 10.70
CA THR A 423 19.29 0.03 11.83
C THR A 423 20.26 -1.15 11.76
N LEU A 424 20.79 -1.39 10.56
CA LEU A 424 21.67 -2.53 10.26
C LEU A 424 22.97 -2.47 11.07
N ASP A 425 23.63 -1.31 11.08
CA ASP A 425 24.96 -1.20 11.65
C ASP A 425 25.26 0.20 12.21
N GLU A 426 26.36 0.30 12.94
CA GLU A 426 26.96 1.54 13.40
C GLU A 426 27.38 2.42 12.23
N HIS A 427 27.37 3.73 12.45
CA HIS A 427 27.59 4.69 11.37
C HIS A 427 28.94 4.52 10.66
N LYS A 428 30.00 4.18 11.40
CA LYS A 428 31.34 4.00 10.83
C LYS A 428 31.36 2.83 9.85
N GLU A 429 30.92 1.65 10.29
CA GLU A 429 30.87 0.45 9.46
C GLU A 429 29.96 0.64 8.25
N MET A 430 28.82 1.32 8.43
CA MET A 430 27.93 1.68 7.32
C MET A 430 28.65 2.50 6.25
N ILE A 431 29.39 3.55 6.65
CA ILE A 431 30.16 4.41 5.74
C ILE A 431 31.27 3.63 5.04
N ASP A 432 31.93 2.72 5.76
CA ASP A 432 33.02 1.91 5.23
C ASP A 432 32.53 0.90 4.19
N VAL A 433 31.41 0.21 4.46
CA VAL A 433 30.77 -0.69 3.50
C VAL A 433 30.31 0.04 2.23
N ILE A 434 29.77 1.26 2.38
CA ILE A 434 29.40 2.09 1.23
C ILE A 434 30.66 2.51 0.44
N GLY A 435 31.73 2.88 1.14
CA GLY A 435 33.01 3.20 0.52
C GLY A 435 33.55 2.03 -0.31
N TYR A 436 33.58 0.83 0.26
CA TYR A 436 33.97 -0.40 -0.42
C TYR A 436 33.08 -0.68 -1.64
N PHE A 437 31.76 -0.58 -1.50
CA PHE A 437 30.83 -0.78 -2.61
C PHE A 437 31.12 0.18 -3.78
N LEU A 438 31.34 1.46 -3.49
CA LEU A 438 31.64 2.45 -4.52
C LEU A 438 32.98 2.16 -5.20
N GLN A 439 34.01 1.77 -4.45
CA GLN A 439 35.32 1.40 -5.00
C GLN A 439 35.26 0.15 -5.88
N ASP A 440 34.48 -0.85 -5.48
CA ASP A 440 34.36 -2.15 -6.18
C ASP A 440 33.57 -2.04 -7.50
N ASN A 441 32.70 -1.03 -7.62
CA ASN A 441 31.76 -0.94 -8.76
C ASN A 441 32.01 0.27 -9.67
N LEU A 442 32.69 1.33 -9.21
CA LEU A 442 32.99 2.49 -10.04
C LEU A 442 34.31 2.28 -10.79
N ALA A 443 34.33 2.62 -12.08
CA ALA A 443 35.55 2.64 -12.88
C ALA A 443 36.53 3.74 -12.45
N THR A 444 36.03 4.81 -11.82
CA THR A 444 36.82 5.92 -11.30
C THR A 444 36.55 6.08 -9.80
N ASN A 445 37.48 6.70 -9.06
CA ASN A 445 37.28 6.99 -7.63
C ASN A 445 36.27 8.15 -7.37
N LYS A 446 35.32 8.38 -8.30
CA LYS A 446 34.36 9.47 -8.26
C LYS A 446 33.01 9.03 -8.80
N LEU A 447 31.96 9.48 -8.13
CA LEU A 447 30.61 9.55 -8.68
C LEU A 447 30.36 11.04 -8.93
N GLU A 448 30.71 11.48 -10.14
CA GLU A 448 30.76 12.91 -10.51
C GLU A 448 29.46 13.65 -10.08
N PRO A 449 29.57 14.80 -9.40
CA PRO A 449 30.79 15.60 -9.19
C PRO A 449 31.61 15.25 -7.94
N LEU A 450 31.26 14.19 -7.19
CA LEU A 450 31.84 13.92 -5.88
C LEU A 450 32.85 12.77 -5.89
N THR A 451 33.94 12.93 -5.13
CA THR A 451 34.84 11.81 -4.84
C THR A 451 34.20 10.85 -3.83
N ILE A 452 34.64 9.59 -3.82
CA ILE A 452 34.21 8.62 -2.81
C ILE A 452 34.48 9.15 -1.39
N GLN A 453 35.62 9.82 -1.16
CA GLN A 453 35.93 10.39 0.15
C GLN A 453 34.99 11.55 0.51
N THR A 454 34.64 12.41 -0.45
CA THR A 454 33.64 13.47 -0.21
C THR A 454 32.28 12.86 0.16
N ILE A 455 31.87 11.80 -0.52
CA ILE A 455 30.61 11.08 -0.21
C ILE A 455 30.66 10.53 1.22
N ARG A 456 31.77 9.89 1.62
CA ARG A 456 31.95 9.40 3.01
C ARG A 456 31.86 10.53 4.03
N ASN A 457 32.47 11.69 3.77
CA ASN A 457 32.40 12.85 4.66
C ASN A 457 30.97 13.41 4.78
N LEU A 458 30.23 13.48 3.67
CA LEU A 458 28.82 13.92 3.68
C LEU A 458 27.90 12.88 4.38
N LEU A 459 28.18 11.59 4.21
CA LEU A 459 27.48 10.52 4.93
C LEU A 459 27.77 10.57 6.43
N HIS A 460 29.00 10.86 6.81
CA HIS A 460 29.38 11.08 8.21
C HIS A 460 28.56 12.22 8.82
N LEU A 461 28.48 13.37 8.13
CA LEU A 461 27.63 14.49 8.54
C LEU A 461 26.14 14.11 8.63
N PHE A 462 25.64 13.32 7.69
CA PHE A 462 24.25 12.86 7.70
C PHE A 462 23.97 11.95 8.90
N LEU A 463 24.71 10.85 9.04
CA LEU A 463 24.43 9.79 10.02
C LEU A 463 24.61 10.29 11.46
N HIS A 464 25.72 10.99 11.74
CA HIS A 464 26.06 11.41 13.11
C HIS A 464 25.27 12.63 13.62
N ASN A 465 24.42 13.26 12.81
CA ASN A 465 23.62 14.42 13.22
C ASN A 465 22.11 14.19 13.09
N ASN A 466 21.68 12.92 13.01
CA ASN A 466 20.27 12.56 13.06
C ASN A 466 19.80 12.52 14.53
N ILE A 467 19.10 13.56 14.94
CA ILE A 467 18.45 13.69 16.25
C ILE A 467 16.93 13.77 16.10
N PHE A 468 16.21 13.41 17.16
CA PHE A 468 14.76 13.57 17.23
C PHE A 468 14.29 13.77 18.67
N SER A 469 13.14 14.42 18.85
CA SER A 469 12.45 14.52 20.13
C SER A 469 11.42 13.41 20.31
N TYR A 470 11.29 12.95 21.54
CA TYR A 470 10.16 12.14 21.99
C TYR A 470 9.81 12.55 23.42
N LYS A 471 8.55 12.94 23.64
CA LYS A 471 8.10 13.55 24.90
C LYS A 471 9.03 14.71 25.29
N ASN A 472 9.67 14.60 26.46
CA ASN A 472 10.50 15.64 27.07
C ASN A 472 12.00 15.38 26.86
N SER A 473 12.39 14.51 25.93
CA SER A 473 13.79 14.12 25.74
C SER A 473 14.16 14.16 24.26
N VAL A 474 15.45 14.39 23.98
CA VAL A 474 16.04 14.37 22.64
C VAL A 474 17.01 13.21 22.55
N TYR A 475 16.82 12.42 21.50
CA TYR A 475 17.57 11.22 21.22
C TYR A 475 18.41 11.40 19.96
N LYS A 476 19.51 10.65 19.88
CA LYS A 476 20.40 10.60 18.74
C LYS A 476 20.51 9.15 18.26
N PHE A 477 20.49 8.96 16.94
CA PHE A 477 20.76 7.65 16.36
C PHE A 477 22.23 7.25 16.61
N THR A 478 22.44 6.02 17.08
CA THR A 478 23.78 5.38 17.19
C THR A 478 24.04 4.44 16.02
N LYS A 479 22.95 3.83 15.50
CA LYS A 479 22.96 2.90 14.37
C LYS A 479 21.95 3.34 13.31
N GLY A 480 22.31 3.12 12.05
CA GLY A 480 21.42 3.40 10.93
C GLY A 480 20.93 4.85 10.84
N SER A 481 19.67 5.05 10.45
CA SER A 481 19.05 6.39 10.33
C SER A 481 17.52 6.32 10.23
N PRO A 482 16.80 7.45 10.32
CA PRO A 482 15.35 7.47 10.21
C PRO A 482 14.78 6.77 8.96
N ASN A 483 13.84 5.84 9.17
CA ASN A 483 13.16 5.10 8.10
C ASN A 483 12.35 5.98 7.11
N THR A 484 12.09 7.24 7.45
CA THR A 484 11.36 8.19 6.60
C THR A 484 12.25 8.93 5.60
N ILE A 485 13.58 8.82 5.73
CA ILE A 485 14.53 9.46 4.83
C ILE A 485 14.86 8.49 3.68
N PRO A 486 14.60 8.84 2.41
CA PRO A 486 14.85 7.93 1.28
C PRO A 486 16.31 7.46 1.16
N LEU A 487 17.26 8.28 1.59
CA LEU A 487 18.68 7.90 1.64
C LEU A 487 18.89 6.63 2.47
N THR A 488 18.20 6.48 3.60
CA THR A 488 18.32 5.33 4.51
C THR A 488 18.08 4.01 3.78
N GLU A 489 17.03 3.92 2.98
CA GLU A 489 16.76 2.73 2.14
C GLU A 489 17.91 2.46 1.17
N THR A 490 18.43 3.50 0.51
CA THR A 490 19.55 3.40 -0.42
C THR A 490 20.81 2.87 0.27
N LEU A 491 21.12 3.36 1.47
CA LEU A 491 22.27 2.90 2.23
C LEU A 491 22.08 1.44 2.67
N SER A 492 20.92 1.09 3.21
CA SER A 492 20.60 -0.29 3.60
C SER A 492 20.66 -1.27 2.44
N ASN A 493 20.23 -0.84 1.24
CA ASN A 493 20.34 -1.63 0.03
C ASN A 493 21.80 -1.93 -0.34
N ILE A 494 22.70 -0.96 -0.21
CA ILE A 494 24.14 -1.15 -0.46
C ILE A 494 24.71 -2.14 0.56
N TYR A 495 24.42 -1.92 1.85
CA TYR A 495 24.94 -2.78 2.92
C TYR A 495 24.50 -4.24 2.72
N LEU A 496 23.21 -4.46 2.46
CA LEU A 496 22.68 -5.80 2.22
C LEU A 496 23.19 -6.41 0.92
N PHE A 497 23.50 -5.60 -0.11
CA PHE A 497 24.13 -6.11 -1.32
C PHE A 497 25.52 -6.70 -1.03
N VAL A 498 26.33 -6.05 -0.19
CA VAL A 498 27.64 -6.58 0.21
C VAL A 498 27.46 -7.84 1.08
N TRP A 499 26.54 -7.82 2.04
CA TRP A 499 26.25 -8.96 2.90
C TRP A 499 25.75 -10.19 2.12
N GLN A 500 24.81 -10.00 1.17
CA GLN A 500 24.20 -11.09 0.41
C GLN A 500 25.15 -11.74 -0.60
N LYS A 501 26.32 -11.14 -0.92
CA LYS A 501 27.33 -11.74 -1.83
C LYS A 501 27.71 -13.17 -1.43
N LYS A 502 27.73 -13.47 -0.12
CA LYS A 502 27.99 -14.82 0.40
C LYS A 502 26.92 -15.84 -0.03
N ILE A 503 25.65 -15.45 0.02
CA ILE A 503 24.52 -16.28 -0.43
C ILE A 503 24.54 -16.40 -1.96
N LEU A 504 24.73 -15.27 -2.66
CA LEU A 504 24.79 -15.21 -4.11
C LEU A 504 25.86 -16.13 -4.71
N LYS A 505 27.03 -16.23 -4.07
CA LYS A 505 28.10 -17.13 -4.51
C LYS A 505 27.61 -18.58 -4.60
N GLU A 506 26.89 -19.04 -3.58
CA GLU A 506 26.35 -20.40 -3.50
C GLU A 506 25.19 -20.63 -4.47
N VAL A 507 24.29 -19.65 -4.59
CA VAL A 507 23.15 -19.70 -5.53
C VAL A 507 23.64 -19.70 -6.98
N ASN A 508 24.56 -18.82 -7.34
CA ASN A 508 25.04 -18.67 -8.72
C ASN A 508 25.81 -19.91 -9.19
N GLN A 509 26.60 -20.54 -8.32
CA GLN A 509 27.29 -21.79 -8.64
C GLN A 509 26.34 -22.92 -9.03
N ASN A 510 25.11 -22.90 -8.52
CA ASN A 510 24.07 -23.89 -8.79
C ASN A 510 23.01 -23.38 -9.79
N ILE A 511 23.20 -22.17 -10.32
CA ILE A 511 22.32 -21.52 -11.29
C ILE A 511 20.86 -21.40 -10.78
N GLU A 512 20.74 -21.16 -9.48
CA GLU A 512 19.46 -21.01 -8.77
C GLU A 512 18.85 -19.62 -8.97
N LEU A 513 17.54 -19.51 -8.76
CA LEU A 513 16.87 -18.21 -8.73
C LEU A 513 17.20 -17.49 -7.43
N PHE A 514 17.56 -16.21 -7.53
CA PHE A 514 17.72 -15.31 -6.39
C PHE A 514 17.15 -13.94 -6.72
N GLY A 515 16.55 -13.30 -5.73
CA GLY A 515 16.30 -11.87 -5.78
C GLY A 515 15.91 -11.30 -4.42
N ARG A 516 16.13 -9.99 -4.28
CA ARG A 516 15.75 -9.21 -3.10
C ARG A 516 14.70 -8.17 -3.47
N TYR A 517 13.66 -8.05 -2.66
CA TYR A 517 12.70 -6.95 -2.66
C TYR A 517 12.77 -6.25 -1.31
N LYS A 518 13.46 -5.10 -1.26
CA LYS A 518 13.69 -4.32 -0.03
C LYS A 518 14.33 -5.18 1.08
N ASP A 519 13.61 -5.38 2.19
CA ASP A 519 13.99 -6.15 3.38
C ASP A 519 13.74 -7.65 3.24
N GLN A 520 13.23 -8.12 2.10
CA GLN A 520 12.89 -9.52 1.87
C GLN A 520 13.73 -10.13 0.74
N ILE A 521 14.29 -11.31 0.97
CA ILE A 521 15.08 -12.07 -0.01
C ILE A 521 14.35 -13.39 -0.29
N PHE A 522 14.36 -13.81 -1.55
CA PHE A 522 13.91 -15.13 -1.96
C PHE A 522 14.99 -15.80 -2.81
N PHE A 523 15.22 -17.08 -2.58
CA PHE A 523 16.02 -17.91 -3.47
C PHE A 523 15.60 -19.38 -3.46
N THR A 524 15.93 -20.08 -4.55
CA THR A 524 15.80 -21.53 -4.67
C THR A 524 17.10 -22.21 -4.27
N TRP A 525 17.01 -23.46 -3.82
CA TRP A 525 18.18 -24.21 -3.37
C TRP A 525 18.07 -25.69 -3.72
N ASN A 526 19.09 -26.20 -4.43
CA ASN A 526 19.27 -27.63 -4.69
C ASN A 526 20.63 -28.18 -4.21
N LYS A 527 21.48 -27.34 -3.61
CA LYS A 527 22.86 -27.73 -3.24
C LYS A 527 22.89 -28.77 -2.13
N SER A 528 21.98 -28.68 -1.16
CA SER A 528 21.98 -29.51 0.05
C SER A 528 20.57 -29.62 0.65
N THR A 529 20.45 -30.41 1.73
CA THR A 529 19.20 -30.53 2.49
C THR A 529 18.82 -29.23 3.19
N ALA A 530 17.54 -29.10 3.56
CA ALA A 530 17.04 -27.93 4.32
C ALA A 530 17.84 -27.69 5.61
N ILE A 531 18.19 -28.75 6.34
CA ILE A 531 18.98 -28.69 7.58
C ILE A 531 20.37 -28.08 7.30
N ALA A 532 21.05 -28.51 6.24
CA ALA A 532 22.37 -27.97 5.90
C ALA A 532 22.30 -26.49 5.47
N LEU A 533 21.23 -26.09 4.77
CA LEU A 533 20.97 -24.68 4.46
C LEU A 533 20.70 -23.87 5.73
N GLU A 534 19.95 -24.42 6.67
CA GLU A 534 19.71 -23.78 7.97
C GLU A 534 21.02 -23.51 8.70
N THR A 535 21.89 -24.51 8.82
CA THR A 535 23.21 -24.38 9.45
C THR A 535 24.05 -23.30 8.76
N PHE A 536 24.10 -23.28 7.42
CA PHE A 536 24.82 -22.25 6.67
C PHE A 536 24.31 -20.82 6.98
N LEU A 537 22.99 -20.65 7.10
CA LEU A 537 22.40 -19.35 7.43
C LEU A 537 22.62 -18.98 8.91
N GLU A 538 22.66 -19.94 9.83
CA GLU A 538 23.02 -19.69 11.23
C GLU A 538 24.49 -19.25 11.35
N ASP A 539 25.41 -19.92 10.65
CA ASP A 539 26.82 -19.53 10.60
C ASP A 539 27.00 -18.12 10.02
N LEU A 540 26.18 -17.77 9.02
CA LEU A 540 26.18 -16.44 8.43
C LEU A 540 25.69 -15.38 9.45
N ARG A 541 24.67 -15.72 10.25
CA ARG A 541 24.16 -14.85 11.31
C ARG A 541 25.18 -14.63 12.41
N GLU A 542 25.87 -15.68 12.86
CA GLU A 542 26.90 -15.56 13.91
C GLU A 542 28.10 -14.73 13.46
N LYS A 543 28.51 -14.86 12.19
CA LYS A 543 29.61 -14.06 11.63
C LYS A 543 29.25 -12.60 11.41
N HIS A 544 27.95 -12.30 11.25
CA HIS A 544 27.45 -10.97 10.90
C HIS A 544 26.24 -10.59 11.77
N ARG A 545 26.48 -10.46 13.08
CA ARG A 545 25.44 -10.21 14.11
C ARG A 545 24.60 -8.96 13.87
N ASN A 546 25.12 -8.02 13.08
CA ASN A 546 24.49 -6.77 12.70
C ASN A 546 23.28 -6.98 11.78
N VAL A 547 23.25 -8.04 10.98
CA VAL A 547 22.10 -8.37 10.12
C VAL A 547 21.17 -9.34 10.85
N ARG A 548 20.07 -8.81 11.41
CA ARG A 548 19.05 -9.62 12.10
C ARG A 548 17.98 -10.02 11.09
N PHE A 549 17.65 -11.31 11.04
CA PHE A 549 16.68 -11.81 10.08
C PHE A 549 15.89 -13.03 10.57
N GLN A 550 14.69 -13.18 10.02
CA GLN A 550 13.86 -14.38 10.12
C GLN A 550 13.92 -15.13 8.79
N LYS A 551 13.82 -16.47 8.84
CA LYS A 551 13.88 -17.32 7.64
C LYS A 551 12.75 -18.34 7.63
N LEU A 552 12.25 -18.67 6.44
CA LEU A 552 11.39 -19.83 6.20
C LEU A 552 12.04 -20.66 5.10
N ILE A 553 12.15 -21.97 5.33
CA ILE A 553 12.78 -22.92 4.42
C ILE A 553 11.84 -24.10 4.26
N GLY A 554 11.58 -24.51 3.03
CA GLY A 554 10.77 -25.70 2.78
C GLY A 554 10.39 -25.90 1.31
N PRO A 555 9.65 -26.97 1.01
CA PRO A 555 9.08 -27.20 -0.32
C PRO A 555 7.92 -26.25 -0.63
N SER A 556 7.39 -25.55 0.39
CA SER A 556 6.42 -24.48 0.21
C SER A 556 6.75 -23.29 1.11
N VAL A 557 6.55 -22.08 0.59
CA VAL A 557 6.80 -20.81 1.29
C VAL A 557 5.81 -19.74 0.80
N SER A 558 5.72 -18.65 1.56
CA SER A 558 5.01 -17.43 1.17
C SER A 558 5.99 -16.29 0.93
N PHE A 559 5.88 -15.59 -0.20
CA PHE A 559 6.72 -14.43 -0.54
C PHE A 559 5.95 -13.44 -1.42
N LEU A 560 6.01 -12.14 -1.10
CA LEU A 560 5.34 -11.08 -1.87
C LEU A 560 3.88 -11.41 -2.25
N ASN A 561 3.08 -11.81 -1.26
CA ASN A 561 1.67 -12.19 -1.41
C ASN A 561 1.42 -13.42 -2.31
N ALA A 562 2.45 -14.21 -2.62
CA ALA A 562 2.32 -15.49 -3.33
C ALA A 562 2.55 -16.65 -2.37
N TYR A 563 1.69 -17.66 -2.44
CA TYR A 563 1.96 -18.99 -1.88
C TYR A 563 2.60 -19.81 -2.98
N ILE A 564 3.72 -20.45 -2.68
CA ILE A 564 4.56 -21.16 -3.63
C ILE A 564 4.80 -22.55 -3.07
N GLU A 565 4.64 -23.56 -3.91
CA GLU A 565 4.85 -24.95 -3.57
C GLU A 565 5.53 -25.67 -4.74
N ASN A 566 6.49 -26.52 -4.40
CA ASN A 566 7.15 -27.41 -5.33
C ASN A 566 6.44 -28.76 -5.31
N ARG A 567 5.59 -29.02 -6.30
CA ARG A 567 4.89 -30.29 -6.47
C ARG A 567 5.70 -31.21 -7.37
N HIS A 568 6.70 -31.86 -6.79
CA HIS A 568 7.56 -32.82 -7.48
C HIS A 568 8.22 -32.26 -8.76
N GLY A 569 8.78 -31.06 -8.69
CA GLY A 569 9.41 -30.37 -9.83
C GLY A 569 8.46 -29.51 -10.65
N GLN A 570 7.17 -29.48 -10.30
CA GLN A 570 6.20 -28.58 -10.90
C GLN A 570 5.91 -27.40 -9.96
N LEU A 571 5.94 -26.19 -10.50
CA LEU A 571 5.59 -24.99 -9.75
C LEU A 571 4.08 -24.96 -9.56
N TYR A 572 3.66 -24.97 -8.30
CA TYR A 572 2.31 -24.55 -7.91
C TYR A 572 2.39 -23.20 -7.22
N SER A 573 1.55 -22.27 -7.64
CA SER A 573 1.41 -21.00 -6.94
C SER A 573 -0.01 -20.47 -6.99
N ARG A 574 -0.36 -19.68 -5.97
CA ARG A 574 -1.64 -18.97 -5.84
C ARG A 574 -1.44 -17.69 -5.05
N VAL A 575 -2.44 -16.81 -5.07
CA VAL A 575 -2.46 -15.65 -4.17
C VAL A 575 -2.49 -16.13 -2.72
N HIS A 576 -1.58 -15.61 -1.91
CA HIS A 576 -1.53 -15.84 -0.48
C HIS A 576 -2.30 -14.74 0.23
N HIS A 577 -3.36 -15.14 0.93
CA HIS A 577 -4.06 -14.28 1.89
C HIS A 577 -3.66 -14.69 3.28
N ASP A 578 -3.28 -13.71 4.09
CA ASP A 578 -3.17 -13.91 5.52
C ASP A 578 -4.57 -13.87 6.12
N PHE A 579 -5.05 -15.02 6.58
CA PHE A 579 -6.40 -15.18 7.12
C PHE A 579 -6.65 -14.40 8.42
N ASN A 580 -5.57 -13.95 9.07
CA ASN A 580 -5.60 -13.17 10.30
C ASN A 580 -5.58 -11.66 10.03
N MET A 581 -5.30 -11.24 8.78
CA MET A 581 -5.49 -9.86 8.35
C MET A 581 -6.94 -9.65 7.87
N PRO A 582 -7.52 -8.45 8.07
CA PRO A 582 -8.87 -8.17 7.61
C PRO A 582 -9.01 -8.47 6.11
N ARG A 583 -9.89 -9.42 5.77
CA ARG A 583 -9.99 -10.01 4.42
C ARG A 583 -10.47 -9.03 3.35
N TYR A 584 -10.97 -7.86 3.73
CA TYR A 584 -11.72 -7.00 2.82
C TYR A 584 -11.21 -5.56 2.85
N ILE A 585 -10.01 -5.36 2.33
CA ILE A 585 -9.36 -4.06 2.34
C ILE A 585 -9.61 -3.36 1.00
N LEU A 586 -10.77 -2.71 0.90
CA LEU A 586 -10.90 -1.55 0.03
C LEU A 586 -11.21 -0.36 0.89
N PRO A 587 -10.20 0.43 1.25
CA PRO A 587 -10.49 1.69 1.86
C PRO A 587 -11.17 2.53 0.79
N TYR A 588 -12.44 2.86 1.02
CA TYR A 588 -13.00 4.07 0.44
C TYR A 588 -12.22 5.23 1.10
N VAL A 589 -11.11 5.58 0.47
CA VAL A 589 -10.20 6.65 0.84
C VAL A 589 -10.68 7.88 0.12
N ILE A 590 -10.99 8.90 0.90
CA ILE A 590 -11.18 10.22 0.36
C ILE A 590 -9.87 10.72 -0.22
N GLY A 591 -9.84 10.94 -1.53
CA GLY A 591 -8.67 11.36 -2.29
C GLY A 591 -8.43 10.50 -3.53
N HIS A 592 -9.00 9.31 -3.59
CA HIS A 592 -8.91 8.45 -4.76
C HIS A 592 -10.09 8.71 -5.69
N THR A 593 -9.80 9.02 -6.96
CA THR A 593 -10.82 9.18 -7.98
C THR A 593 -11.50 7.84 -8.26
N LYS A 594 -12.79 7.80 -8.68
CA LYS A 594 -13.45 6.58 -9.17
C LYS A 594 -12.60 5.78 -10.20
N LEU A 595 -11.77 6.48 -10.97
CA LEU A 595 -10.80 5.90 -11.91
C LEU A 595 -9.74 5.04 -11.18
N SER A 596 -9.25 5.46 -10.02
CA SER A 596 -8.26 4.71 -9.23
C SER A 596 -8.80 3.35 -8.78
N TYR A 597 -10.07 3.25 -8.37
CA TYR A 597 -10.66 1.98 -7.91
C TYR A 597 -10.94 1.00 -9.06
N SER A 598 -11.34 1.53 -10.22
CA SER A 598 -11.48 0.72 -11.44
C SER A 598 -10.16 0.07 -11.85
N GLU A 599 -9.06 0.80 -11.70
CA GLU A 599 -7.72 0.32 -11.99
C GLU A 599 -7.24 -0.68 -10.95
N TRP A 600 -7.62 -0.52 -9.68
CA TRP A 600 -7.24 -1.45 -8.62
C TRP A 600 -7.83 -2.84 -8.83
N LEU A 601 -9.14 -2.95 -9.09
CA LEU A 601 -9.77 -4.26 -9.37
C LEU A 601 -9.13 -4.90 -10.60
N PHE A 602 -8.95 -4.13 -11.66
CA PHE A 602 -8.31 -4.60 -12.89
C PHE A 602 -6.89 -5.13 -12.63
N LEU A 603 -6.06 -4.41 -11.86
CA LEU A 603 -4.70 -4.84 -11.54
C LEU A 603 -4.67 -6.03 -10.57
N ALA A 604 -5.60 -6.09 -9.62
CA ALA A 604 -5.74 -7.24 -8.71
C ALA A 604 -6.09 -8.52 -9.48
N LEU A 605 -6.96 -8.42 -10.50
CA LEU A 605 -7.28 -9.53 -11.39
C LEU A 605 -6.08 -9.96 -12.25
N ILE A 606 -5.30 -9.01 -12.77
CA ILE A 606 -4.04 -9.34 -13.47
C ILE A 606 -3.09 -10.09 -12.53
N ARG A 607 -2.91 -9.59 -11.31
CA ARG A 607 -2.06 -10.24 -10.30
C ARG A 607 -2.55 -11.66 -10.01
N ALA A 608 -3.86 -11.86 -9.83
CA ALA A 608 -4.46 -13.17 -9.62
C ALA A 608 -4.10 -14.14 -10.75
N VAL A 609 -4.24 -13.71 -12.02
CA VAL A 609 -3.86 -14.54 -13.18
C VAL A 609 -2.36 -14.88 -13.18
N CYS A 610 -1.50 -13.89 -12.92
CA CYS A 610 -0.05 -14.12 -12.89
C CYS A 610 0.36 -15.08 -11.75
N TYR A 611 -0.30 -15.02 -10.60
CA TYR A 611 0.04 -15.80 -9.41
C TYR A 611 -0.55 -17.21 -9.45
N CYS A 612 -1.78 -17.38 -9.91
CA CYS A 612 -2.45 -18.68 -9.91
C CYS A 612 -1.96 -19.55 -11.08
N THR A 613 -1.37 -20.71 -10.77
CA THR A 613 -1.00 -21.71 -11.78
C THR A 613 -2.20 -22.53 -12.25
N SER A 614 -3.18 -22.76 -11.39
CA SER A 614 -4.44 -23.42 -11.74
C SER A 614 -5.53 -22.40 -12.08
N VAL A 615 -6.38 -22.76 -13.05
CA VAL A 615 -7.61 -22.03 -13.33
C VAL A 615 -8.56 -22.04 -12.13
N ASP A 616 -8.63 -23.13 -11.35
CA ASP A 616 -9.48 -23.21 -10.16
C ASP A 616 -9.08 -22.16 -9.11
N ASP A 617 -7.79 -22.04 -8.83
CA ASP A 617 -7.26 -21.03 -7.90
C ASP A 617 -7.53 -19.61 -8.39
N PHE A 618 -7.42 -19.36 -9.69
CA PHE A 618 -7.78 -18.07 -10.28
C PHE A 618 -9.28 -17.77 -10.13
N GLN A 619 -10.16 -18.74 -10.38
CA GLN A 619 -11.60 -18.53 -10.25
C GLN A 619 -11.98 -18.25 -8.79
N GLN A 620 -11.38 -18.97 -7.83
CA GLN A 620 -11.56 -18.71 -6.40
C GLN A 620 -11.09 -17.30 -6.04
N GLU A 621 -9.89 -16.90 -6.48
CA GLU A 621 -9.36 -15.56 -6.23
C GLU A 621 -10.22 -14.46 -6.85
N ARG A 622 -10.73 -14.67 -8.07
CA ARG A 622 -11.61 -13.72 -8.73
C ARG A 622 -12.91 -13.54 -7.94
N VAL A 623 -13.57 -14.64 -7.57
CA VAL A 623 -14.80 -14.61 -6.77
C VAL A 623 -14.54 -13.91 -5.44
N TYR A 624 -13.41 -14.23 -4.79
CA TYR A 624 -12.96 -13.54 -3.59
C TYR A 624 -12.85 -12.02 -3.79
N LEU A 625 -12.22 -11.56 -4.88
CA LEU A 625 -12.13 -10.13 -5.21
C LEU A 625 -13.51 -9.52 -5.48
N GLU A 626 -14.38 -10.17 -6.26
CA GLU A 626 -15.74 -9.67 -6.54
C GLU A 626 -16.55 -9.49 -5.25
N ILE A 627 -16.56 -10.51 -4.38
CA ILE A 627 -17.22 -10.48 -3.07
C ILE A 627 -16.62 -9.37 -2.20
N THR A 628 -15.28 -9.25 -2.18
CA THR A 628 -14.58 -8.22 -1.42
C THR A 628 -15.07 -6.82 -1.80
N TYR A 629 -15.23 -6.54 -3.08
CA TYR A 629 -15.78 -5.25 -3.52
C TYR A 629 -17.25 -5.09 -3.11
N LEU A 630 -18.09 -6.11 -3.22
CA LEU A 630 -19.49 -6.03 -2.81
C LEU A 630 -19.65 -5.75 -1.30
N ILE A 631 -18.90 -6.46 -0.46
CA ILE A 631 -18.90 -6.27 1.01
C ILE A 631 -18.42 -4.87 1.38
N ASN A 632 -17.47 -4.30 0.62
CA ASN A 632 -17.01 -2.93 0.80
C ASN A 632 -18.00 -1.85 0.26
N GLY A 633 -19.22 -2.24 -0.10
CA GLY A 633 -20.30 -1.33 -0.49
C GLY A 633 -20.29 -0.88 -1.95
N TYR A 634 -19.49 -1.53 -2.81
CA TYR A 634 -19.55 -1.29 -4.26
C TYR A 634 -20.80 -1.96 -4.85
N SER A 635 -21.47 -1.28 -5.79
CA SER A 635 -22.66 -1.84 -6.43
C SER A 635 -22.32 -3.05 -7.32
N VAL A 636 -23.22 -4.02 -7.43
CA VAL A 636 -23.11 -5.16 -8.37
C VAL A 636 -22.79 -4.70 -9.78
N LEU A 637 -23.49 -3.67 -10.28
CA LEU A 637 -23.24 -3.11 -11.61
C LEU A 637 -21.79 -2.64 -11.79
N PHE A 638 -21.20 -2.03 -10.77
CA PHE A 638 -19.79 -1.60 -10.80
C PHE A 638 -18.88 -2.81 -10.96
N VAL A 639 -19.02 -3.83 -10.10
CA VAL A 639 -18.18 -5.04 -10.13
C VAL A 639 -18.32 -5.74 -11.48
N GLU A 640 -19.55 -6.03 -11.91
CA GLU A 640 -19.88 -6.65 -13.19
C GLU A 640 -19.24 -5.92 -14.38
N THR A 641 -19.38 -4.59 -14.44
CA THR A 641 -18.85 -3.79 -15.54
C THR A 641 -17.32 -3.88 -15.61
N HIS A 642 -16.65 -3.86 -14.47
CA HIS A 642 -15.19 -3.87 -14.40
C HIS A 642 -14.59 -5.25 -14.66
N VAL A 643 -15.23 -6.31 -14.15
CA VAL A 643 -14.83 -7.69 -14.44
C VAL A 643 -15.02 -8.01 -15.92
N LYS A 644 -16.15 -7.61 -16.52
CA LYS A 644 -16.36 -7.74 -17.98
C LYS A 644 -15.31 -6.96 -18.75
N ARG A 645 -15.04 -5.71 -18.39
CA ARG A 645 -13.98 -4.90 -18.99
C ARG A 645 -12.62 -5.59 -18.93
N PHE A 646 -12.30 -6.25 -17.83
CA PHE A 646 -11.06 -7.02 -17.68
C PHE A 646 -10.96 -8.16 -18.70
N PHE A 647 -11.96 -9.03 -18.79
CA PHE A 647 -11.95 -10.14 -19.75
C PHE A 647 -11.98 -9.67 -21.21
N ASN A 648 -12.76 -8.62 -21.51
CA ASN A 648 -12.82 -8.03 -22.85
C ASN A 648 -11.48 -7.45 -23.28
N TYR A 649 -10.70 -6.86 -22.36
CA TYR A 649 -9.39 -6.29 -22.66
C TYR A 649 -8.41 -7.36 -23.20
N PHE A 650 -8.51 -8.59 -22.72
CA PHE A 650 -7.68 -9.72 -23.13
C PHE A 650 -8.39 -10.65 -24.13
N TYR A 651 -9.49 -10.21 -24.75
CA TYR A 651 -10.29 -11.01 -25.70
C TYR A 651 -10.64 -12.41 -25.15
N SER A 652 -10.91 -12.50 -23.85
CA SER A 652 -11.04 -13.75 -23.10
C SER A 652 -12.37 -13.83 -22.34
N GLU A 653 -13.48 -13.43 -22.98
CA GLU A 653 -14.81 -13.34 -22.35
C GLU A 653 -15.27 -14.67 -21.74
N THR A 654 -14.99 -15.78 -22.42
CA THR A 654 -15.35 -17.14 -21.96
C THR A 654 -14.56 -17.56 -20.73
N MET A 655 -13.41 -16.93 -20.44
CA MET A 655 -12.60 -17.24 -19.26
C MET A 655 -13.27 -16.86 -17.94
N ARG A 656 -14.34 -16.05 -17.98
CA ARG A 656 -15.14 -15.79 -16.79
C ARG A 656 -15.86 -17.05 -16.26
N PHE A 657 -16.23 -17.99 -17.11
CA PHE A 657 -16.95 -19.19 -16.66
C PHE A 657 -16.25 -20.50 -17.04
N SER A 658 -15.09 -20.40 -17.69
CA SER A 658 -14.28 -21.54 -18.10
C SER A 658 -13.36 -22.02 -16.98
N TYR A 659 -13.33 -23.35 -16.83
CA TYR A 659 -12.36 -24.09 -16.00
C TYR A 659 -11.39 -24.91 -16.87
N ASN A 660 -11.23 -24.52 -18.15
CA ASN A 660 -10.28 -25.18 -19.04
C ASN A 660 -8.87 -24.64 -18.81
N GLN A 661 -7.98 -25.49 -18.28
CA GLN A 661 -6.59 -25.12 -17.97
C GLN A 661 -5.80 -24.67 -19.20
N ASN A 662 -5.95 -25.33 -20.36
CA ASN A 662 -5.20 -24.96 -21.57
C ASN A 662 -5.56 -23.55 -22.08
N ASN A 663 -6.84 -23.18 -22.00
CA ASN A 663 -7.28 -21.83 -22.35
C ASN A 663 -6.78 -20.81 -21.33
N TYR A 664 -6.81 -21.17 -20.04
CA TYR A 664 -6.27 -20.35 -18.96
C TYR A 664 -4.77 -20.09 -19.13
N ASP A 665 -3.98 -21.10 -19.50
CA ASP A 665 -2.53 -20.94 -19.70
C ASP A 665 -2.21 -19.94 -20.82
N LYS A 666 -2.98 -19.96 -21.92
CA LYS A 666 -2.86 -18.97 -23.00
C LYS A 666 -3.21 -17.56 -22.51
N PHE A 667 -4.31 -17.42 -21.78
CA PHE A 667 -4.74 -16.17 -21.17
C PHE A 667 -3.69 -15.63 -20.18
N ARG A 668 -3.13 -16.50 -19.34
CA ARG A 668 -2.08 -16.18 -18.38
C ARG A 668 -0.80 -15.69 -19.06
N GLN A 669 -0.41 -16.28 -20.18
CA GLN A 669 0.70 -15.78 -20.99
C GLN A 669 0.46 -14.38 -21.56
N GLN A 670 -0.78 -14.05 -21.97
CA GLN A 670 -1.13 -12.70 -22.41
C GLN A 670 -1.01 -11.68 -21.27
N CYS A 671 -1.46 -12.03 -20.07
CA CYS A 671 -1.30 -11.17 -18.89
C CYS A 671 0.18 -10.91 -18.57
N PHE A 672 1.05 -11.93 -18.65
CA PHE A 672 2.50 -11.72 -18.48
C PHE A 672 3.09 -10.76 -19.51
N LYS A 673 2.73 -10.91 -20.80
CA LYS A 673 3.16 -9.98 -21.86
C LYS A 673 2.69 -8.55 -21.61
N PHE A 674 1.45 -8.38 -21.16
CA PHE A 674 0.92 -7.05 -20.81
C PHE A 674 1.73 -6.39 -19.68
N VAL A 675 2.08 -7.15 -18.64
CA VAL A 675 2.87 -6.59 -17.53
C VAL A 675 4.29 -6.23 -17.98
N GLU A 676 4.92 -7.08 -18.80
CA GLU A 676 6.24 -6.83 -19.36
C GLU A 676 6.28 -5.51 -20.17
N GLN A 677 5.32 -5.34 -21.09
CA GLN A 677 5.17 -4.10 -21.88
C GLN A 677 4.98 -2.86 -20.99
N ARG A 678 4.21 -2.97 -19.91
CA ARG A 678 4.02 -1.87 -18.96
C ARG A 678 5.28 -1.52 -18.18
N GLN A 679 6.06 -2.53 -17.78
CA GLN A 679 7.33 -2.33 -17.09
C GLN A 679 8.36 -1.67 -18.02
N GLU A 680 8.46 -2.12 -19.27
CA GLU A 680 9.32 -1.50 -20.29
C GLU A 680 8.94 -0.04 -20.53
N LEU A 681 7.65 0.25 -20.72
CA LEU A 681 7.17 1.61 -20.89
C LEU A 681 7.48 2.49 -19.68
N SER A 682 7.33 1.94 -18.47
CA SER A 682 7.63 2.66 -17.22
C SER A 682 9.13 2.96 -17.08
N GLN A 683 10.00 2.02 -17.47
CA GLN A 683 11.45 2.23 -17.49
C GLN A 683 11.87 3.24 -18.57
N GLN A 684 11.23 3.22 -19.74
CA GLN A 684 11.45 4.22 -20.79
C GLN A 684 11.02 5.60 -20.32
N LEU A 685 9.86 5.71 -19.65
CA LEU A 685 9.38 6.96 -19.06
C LEU A 685 10.33 7.49 -17.98
N GLN A 686 10.81 6.63 -17.08
CA GLN A 686 11.78 7.02 -16.04
C GLN A 686 13.13 7.48 -16.62
N LYS A 687 13.63 6.81 -17.67
CA LYS A 687 14.85 7.27 -18.39
C LYS A 687 14.61 8.55 -19.16
N SER A 688 13.39 8.76 -19.65
CA SER A 688 13.01 9.99 -20.34
C SER A 688 12.72 11.14 -19.40
N ASP A 689 12.48 10.94 -18.10
CA ASP A 689 12.30 12.05 -17.14
C ASP A 689 13.61 12.86 -16.96
N ASP A 690 14.76 12.33 -17.39
CA ASP A 690 16.03 13.08 -17.48
C ASP A 690 16.18 13.88 -18.80
N THR A 691 15.36 13.64 -19.82
CA THR A 691 15.43 14.31 -21.16
C THR A 691 14.15 15.03 -21.60
N ASN A 692 12.97 14.63 -21.10
CA ASN A 692 11.65 15.19 -21.34
C ASN A 692 11.12 15.81 -20.05
N CYS A 693 10.67 17.07 -20.11
CA CYS A 693 10.24 17.78 -18.90
C CYS A 693 8.80 17.38 -18.51
N LEU A 694 8.64 16.52 -17.50
CA LEU A 694 7.33 16.23 -16.91
C LEU A 694 6.95 17.32 -15.90
N PHE A 695 5.93 18.13 -16.20
CA PHE A 695 5.35 19.08 -15.26
C PHE A 695 4.17 18.49 -14.51
N GLN A 696 4.34 18.32 -13.19
CA GLN A 696 3.28 17.87 -12.30
C GLN A 696 2.67 19.05 -11.53
N PHE A 697 1.44 19.40 -11.91
CA PHE A 697 0.63 20.40 -11.24
C PHE A 697 -0.42 19.75 -10.34
N HIS A 698 -0.86 20.50 -9.34
CA HIS A 698 -1.99 20.13 -8.52
C HIS A 698 -2.82 21.33 -8.07
N TYR A 699 -4.11 21.07 -7.89
CA TYR A 699 -5.07 22.00 -7.30
C TYR A 699 -5.83 21.29 -6.19
N ILE A 700 -6.44 22.05 -5.28
CA ILE A 700 -7.33 21.46 -4.29
C ILE A 700 -8.70 21.27 -4.93
N TYR A 701 -9.27 20.11 -4.69
CA TYR A 701 -10.58 19.72 -5.17
C TYR A 701 -11.44 19.28 -3.99
N ASP A 702 -12.56 19.97 -3.81
CA ASP A 702 -13.60 19.55 -2.89
C ASP A 702 -14.77 18.96 -3.69
N PHE A 703 -15.36 19.75 -4.59
CA PHE A 703 -16.53 19.36 -5.37
C PHE A 703 -16.55 20.02 -6.76
N GLY A 704 -16.70 19.24 -7.85
CA GLY A 704 -16.85 19.78 -9.21
C GLY A 704 -16.39 18.84 -10.35
N PRO A 705 -16.39 19.30 -11.62
CA PRO A 705 -16.11 18.47 -12.78
C PRO A 705 -14.60 18.39 -13.08
N LYS A 706 -13.82 17.68 -12.25
CA LYS A 706 -12.35 17.57 -12.37
C LYS A 706 -11.84 17.11 -13.75
N CYS A 707 -12.51 16.13 -14.36
CA CYS A 707 -12.10 15.58 -15.66
C CYS A 707 -12.23 16.62 -16.76
N ARG A 708 -13.27 17.46 -16.67
CA ARG A 708 -13.50 18.57 -17.57
C ARG A 708 -12.44 19.65 -17.38
N PHE A 709 -12.18 20.05 -16.13
CA PHE A 709 -11.11 21.03 -15.84
C PHE A 709 -9.75 20.56 -16.34
N ASN A 710 -9.37 19.30 -16.07
CA ASN A 710 -8.09 18.75 -16.51
C ASN A 710 -7.96 18.73 -18.05
N ARG A 711 -9.04 18.42 -18.76
CA ARG A 711 -9.06 18.42 -20.22
C ARG A 711 -8.93 19.83 -20.78
N GLU A 712 -9.73 20.78 -20.27
CA GLU A 712 -9.73 22.17 -20.74
C GLU A 712 -8.44 22.91 -20.36
N PHE A 713 -7.85 22.59 -19.20
CA PHE A 713 -6.52 23.08 -18.82
C PHE A 713 -5.44 22.62 -19.81
N ARG A 714 -5.45 21.34 -20.22
CA ARG A 714 -4.51 20.83 -21.22
C ARG A 714 -4.69 21.51 -22.58
N GLN A 715 -5.94 21.75 -22.98
CA GLN A 715 -6.23 22.50 -24.21
C GLN A 715 -5.69 23.93 -24.15
N LEU A 716 -5.90 24.65 -23.04
CA LEU A 716 -5.31 25.97 -22.83
C LEU A 716 -3.78 25.91 -22.87
N TRP A 717 -3.18 24.93 -22.20
CA TRP A 717 -1.73 24.78 -22.22
C TRP A 717 -1.20 24.56 -23.63
N HIS A 718 -1.80 23.63 -24.38
CA HIS A 718 -1.45 23.37 -25.77
C HIS A 718 -1.52 24.67 -26.59
N GLN A 719 -2.63 25.41 -26.51
CA GLN A 719 -2.81 26.67 -27.23
C GLN A 719 -1.70 27.70 -26.96
N TYR A 720 -1.26 27.84 -25.71
CA TYR A 720 -0.25 28.85 -25.34
C TYR A 720 1.19 28.41 -25.60
N PHE A 721 1.47 27.10 -25.52
CA PHE A 721 2.84 26.61 -25.48
C PHE A 721 3.20 25.66 -26.63
N GLN A 722 2.29 25.34 -27.56
CA GLN A 722 2.56 24.46 -28.70
C GLN A 722 3.83 24.84 -29.47
N GLN A 723 4.06 26.14 -29.67
CA GLN A 723 5.22 26.67 -30.40
C GLN A 723 6.39 27.08 -29.48
N HIS A 724 6.27 26.92 -28.17
CA HIS A 724 7.30 27.35 -27.23
C HIS A 724 8.50 26.39 -27.28
N PRO A 725 9.74 26.89 -27.44
CA PRO A 725 10.92 26.06 -27.71
C PRO A 725 11.22 25.01 -26.63
N THR A 726 10.74 25.23 -25.40
CA THR A 726 10.96 24.36 -24.24
C THR A 726 9.69 23.94 -23.51
N LEU A 727 8.50 24.45 -23.84
CA LEU A 727 7.25 24.18 -23.09
C LEU A 727 6.17 23.50 -23.95
N SER A 728 6.49 23.14 -25.20
CA SER A 728 5.59 22.43 -26.10
C SER A 728 5.26 21.02 -25.61
N GLU A 729 4.06 20.53 -25.94
CA GLU A 729 3.60 19.19 -25.52
C GLU A 729 4.44 18.05 -26.11
N GLU A 730 5.14 18.30 -27.23
CA GLU A 730 6.08 17.33 -27.83
C GLU A 730 7.36 17.16 -26.99
N LYS A 731 7.76 18.20 -26.24
CA LYS A 731 8.97 18.20 -25.41
C LYS A 731 8.67 18.03 -23.91
N CYS A 732 7.46 18.36 -23.49
CA CYS A 732 7.05 18.39 -22.09
C CYS A 732 5.70 17.70 -21.90
N LYS A 733 5.64 16.76 -20.94
CA LYS A 733 4.39 16.10 -20.57
C LYS A 733 3.78 16.79 -19.36
N ILE A 734 2.45 16.93 -19.33
CA ILE A 734 1.76 17.64 -18.24
C ILE A 734 0.81 16.70 -17.53
N MET A 735 0.95 16.67 -16.21
CA MET A 735 0.05 15.95 -15.34
C MET A 735 -0.56 16.94 -14.35
N LEU A 736 -1.88 17.06 -14.38
CA LEU A 736 -2.64 17.91 -13.46
C LEU A 736 -3.48 17.02 -12.54
N ASN A 737 -3.18 17.07 -11.25
CA ASN A 737 -3.80 16.19 -10.25
C ASN A 737 -4.65 16.99 -9.24
N ALA A 738 -5.83 16.48 -8.94
CA ALA A 738 -6.66 16.98 -7.86
C ALA A 738 -6.16 16.44 -6.51
N LYS A 739 -6.05 17.29 -5.48
CA LYS A 739 -5.77 16.88 -4.09
C LYS A 739 -6.90 17.31 -3.17
N ASN A 740 -7.15 16.54 -2.12
CA ASN A 740 -8.12 16.91 -1.08
C ASN A 740 -7.39 17.62 0.07
N PHE A 741 -8.07 18.56 0.72
CA PHE A 741 -7.51 19.32 1.83
C PHE A 741 -7.34 18.45 3.10
N HIS A 742 -8.19 17.43 3.26
CA HIS A 742 -8.22 16.60 4.46
C HIS A 742 -8.38 15.12 4.14
N SER A 743 -7.59 14.29 4.81
CA SER A 743 -7.77 12.84 4.85
C SER A 743 -8.59 12.44 6.08
N LEU A 744 -9.12 11.21 6.11
CA LEU A 744 -9.73 10.66 7.32
C LEU A 744 -8.76 10.70 8.51
N ASN A 745 -7.48 10.46 8.28
CA ASN A 745 -6.43 10.61 9.30
C ASN A 745 -6.32 12.04 9.81
N THR A 746 -6.51 13.05 8.95
CA THR A 746 -6.55 14.47 9.36
C THR A 746 -7.82 14.77 10.18
N LEU A 747 -8.92 14.09 9.87
CA LEU A 747 -10.21 14.26 10.55
C LEU A 747 -10.34 13.44 11.85
N LEU A 748 -9.52 12.42 12.08
CA LEU A 748 -9.58 11.60 13.30
C LEU A 748 -8.29 11.63 14.12
N GLY A 749 -7.17 12.02 13.51
CA GLY A 749 -5.89 12.17 14.18
C GLY A 749 -5.88 13.34 15.17
N MET A 750 -5.10 13.18 16.23
CA MET A 750 -4.74 14.30 17.10
C MET A 750 -3.80 15.25 16.37
N ASP A 751 -3.83 16.53 16.76
CA ASP A 751 -2.91 17.52 16.21
C ASP A 751 -1.46 17.07 16.42
N LYS A 752 -0.66 17.19 15.35
CA LYS A 752 0.76 16.82 15.41
C LYS A 752 1.49 17.85 16.28
N PRO A 753 2.37 17.43 17.19
CA PRO A 753 3.19 18.38 17.94
C PRO A 753 4.08 19.16 16.95
N SER A 754 3.92 20.48 16.92
CA SER A 754 4.83 21.36 16.18
C SER A 754 5.81 21.98 17.17
N VAL A 755 7.01 21.43 17.26
CA VAL A 755 8.13 22.06 17.95
C VAL A 755 9.03 22.68 16.88
N THR A 756 8.77 23.95 16.56
CA THR A 756 9.76 24.80 15.90
C THR A 756 10.78 25.25 16.95
N LEU A 757 12.07 25.21 16.59
CA LEU A 757 13.17 25.64 17.45
C LEU A 757 13.12 27.14 17.74
#